data_AF-A0A5J4SQW3-F1
#
_entry.id   AF-A0A5J4SQW3-F1
#
_cell.length_a   1.000
_cell.length_b   1.000
_cell.length_c   1.000
_cell.angle_alpha   90.00
_cell.angle_beta   90.00
_cell.angle_gamma   90.00
#
_symmetry.space_group_name_H-M   'P 1'
#
loop_
_entity.id
_entity.type
_entity.pdbx_description
1 polymer ?
#
loop_
_entity_poly.entity_id
_entity_poly.type
_entity_poly.pdbx_seq_one_letter_code
_entity_poly.pdbx_strand_id
1 'polypeptide(L)'
;MYFDRFDIERIENAADGKLIDVIQDFITLQKDRTGQGYTGDCPHCKATNKFKVDAKKEAFLCVACRNVSGHGAKTFLMKAGNKSFPEAMEYLANKFHIDIPKPEPEKKSAPKMKIGSKGAKGQDVDSYCARMLAESGLTFEDVTAHIYKSDETKTIAQTRTFHAGTIDETGNLTNQGDDVIIEYYDLNGLPVTYLHTNNKRKTTGERKEYYRVRWQHPDAHLDKEGKPYKYRSPFGSGTPIYIPERLRAMYKAGTPIERLYIQEGEKKAEKACKHGIPSIAVSGIQNLGNKGVLPEDVVTIIQKCEVKEVIFLFDSDWDDLSSNIKINDQVEKRPRNFFYAARNFKEYMRSLKNRNIYVEIFIGHVNKNEAGDKGIDDLLANSLKNKEDELAQDINTALNSKKGLGKYVEVFKITTWTDHKLMELWNLHSQEAFSNRHKGILQNLPEFVFGRFRWRFDEKGNVILAQPFDEDEQFWEEVIKTDRSGNTRTEYEFRYVNSKNFLQNRGFGRLRRLDKTYQFIHLDPPVVRAIDASDARDYLFNFANLYCKKEVNEMLIKGVSQYVGPDKLSLLSFIEPNFIAPTRDSQYFYFDKICWQVTGDKVVEVGYESFSHHIWEEQRKNTPAKYLGKQLISFKENSGKYQYSLSENGQKCHFLGFLINTSNFIWRKSPSEIEEEEVNENNIHLLSKLCAIGYMLMECKDANVARAVIGMDGKLSEVGESNGRSGKSLIGELMRRVVSIAYVPGKNRDLFNDQFIWNDVVENTKLVFIDDVLRSFDFEQLFPNITGDWSVNYKGGRRVTFPFIKSPKLYIATNHAVTGTGSSFTDRQWLLAFSDFYNDEHKPVDDFGALFFDEWDFEQWNLTWNLLANCIQLYLKFGVIQAPGERLQQRKLRQEITEPLISWADEYFSSAEKFNVRLSRKELYDAFCTYDPIQRKFISPTMFKKKFIQYCLFKGYVFNPHKYDPVTGKPHQFDKDGKPVTDDKAGGIECFMVGVNAVEPERKQETNKLRYTPPR
;
A
#
# COMPACT_ATOMS: atom_id res chain seq x y z
N MET A 1 -35.58 5.55 -17.05
CA MET A 1 -35.22 6.97 -17.25
C MET A 1 -33.79 6.99 -17.77
N TYR A 2 -33.49 7.76 -18.82
CA TYR A 2 -32.20 7.74 -19.55
C TYR A 2 -31.07 8.52 -18.85
N PHE A 3 -31.42 9.44 -17.93
CA PHE A 3 -30.50 10.19 -17.09
C PHE A 3 -31.01 10.15 -15.65
N ASP A 4 -30.12 9.97 -14.67
CA ASP A 4 -30.49 10.11 -13.26
C ASP A 4 -30.52 11.59 -12.84
N ARG A 5 -30.98 11.86 -11.62
CA ARG A 5 -31.12 13.24 -11.13
C ARG A 5 -29.77 13.96 -10.98
N PHE A 6 -28.70 13.23 -10.68
CA PHE A 6 -27.36 13.76 -10.47
C PHE A 6 -26.68 14.10 -11.80
N ASP A 7 -26.84 13.24 -12.81
CA ASP A 7 -26.39 13.47 -14.19
C ASP A 7 -27.07 14.70 -14.79
N ILE A 8 -28.39 14.84 -14.61
CA ILE A 8 -29.14 16.01 -15.08
C ILE A 8 -28.58 17.29 -14.47
N GLU A 9 -28.39 17.31 -13.15
CA GLU A 9 -27.87 18.48 -12.43
C GLU A 9 -26.43 18.83 -12.86
N ARG A 10 -25.58 17.82 -13.06
CA ARG A 10 -24.19 17.99 -13.52
C ARG A 10 -24.13 18.56 -14.95
N ILE A 11 -25.00 18.11 -15.85
CA ILE A 11 -25.08 18.61 -17.22
C ILE A 11 -25.63 20.04 -17.27
N GLU A 12 -26.67 20.32 -16.47
CA GLU A 12 -27.26 21.67 -16.40
C GLU A 12 -26.26 22.68 -15.81
N ASN A 13 -25.54 22.33 -14.74
CA ASN A 13 -24.52 23.19 -14.14
C ASN A 13 -23.36 23.50 -15.10
N ALA A 14 -22.95 22.53 -15.93
CA ALA A 14 -21.87 22.74 -16.90
C ALA A 14 -22.27 23.67 -18.06
N ALA A 15 -23.57 23.71 -18.37
CA ALA A 15 -24.17 24.52 -19.42
C ALA A 15 -24.59 25.93 -18.96
N ASP A 16 -24.65 26.17 -17.65
CA ASP A 16 -25.00 27.46 -17.05
C ASP A 16 -24.00 28.56 -17.46
N GLY A 17 -24.50 29.72 -17.85
CA GLY A 17 -23.69 30.84 -18.33
C GLY A 17 -23.09 30.69 -19.74
N LYS A 18 -23.36 29.58 -20.44
CA LYS A 18 -22.79 29.26 -21.77
C LYS A 18 -23.82 29.19 -22.90
N LEU A 19 -24.95 29.90 -22.75
CA LEU A 19 -26.01 29.94 -23.77
C LEU A 19 -25.49 30.33 -25.18
N ILE A 20 -24.58 31.30 -25.28
CA ILE A 20 -24.08 31.78 -26.58
C ILE A 20 -23.29 30.69 -27.31
N ASP A 21 -22.43 29.97 -26.60
CA ASP A 21 -21.60 28.89 -27.16
C ASP A 21 -22.46 27.79 -27.77
N VAL A 22 -23.64 27.53 -27.18
CA VAL A 22 -24.61 26.56 -27.70
C VAL A 22 -25.38 27.11 -28.89
N ILE A 23 -25.78 28.39 -28.88
CA ILE A 23 -26.52 28.99 -30.01
C ILE A 23 -25.64 29.12 -31.26
N GLN A 24 -24.36 29.43 -31.09
CA GLN A 24 -23.41 29.61 -32.19
C GLN A 24 -23.18 28.35 -33.03
N ASP A 25 -23.45 27.16 -32.49
CA ASP A 25 -23.43 25.90 -33.24
C ASP A 25 -24.55 25.82 -34.31
N PHE A 26 -25.65 26.57 -34.12
CA PHE A 26 -26.82 26.50 -34.99
C PHE A 26 -27.00 27.73 -35.89
N ILE A 27 -26.59 28.90 -35.43
CA ILE A 27 -26.74 30.17 -36.15
C ILE A 27 -25.57 31.12 -35.91
N THR A 28 -25.26 31.95 -36.90
CA THR A 28 -24.31 33.04 -36.72
C THR A 28 -24.97 34.19 -35.96
N LEU A 29 -24.32 34.64 -34.88
CA LEU A 29 -24.76 35.78 -34.07
C LEU A 29 -23.86 36.99 -34.31
N GLN A 30 -24.47 38.17 -34.44
CA GLN A 30 -23.77 39.47 -34.48
C GLN A 30 -24.12 40.28 -33.22
N LYS A 31 -23.21 41.13 -32.75
CA LYS A 31 -23.51 42.02 -31.61
C LYS A 31 -24.54 43.08 -32.04
N ASP A 32 -25.55 43.31 -31.20
CA ASP A 32 -26.53 44.38 -31.41
C ASP A 32 -25.84 45.75 -31.31
N ARG A 33 -26.43 46.80 -31.89
CA ARG A 33 -25.86 48.15 -31.99
C ARG A 33 -25.54 48.79 -30.63
N THR A 34 -26.14 48.30 -29.55
CA THR A 34 -25.91 48.76 -28.16
C THR A 34 -24.76 48.03 -27.46
N GLY A 35 -24.18 46.99 -28.07
CA GLY A 35 -23.07 46.20 -27.53
C GLY A 35 -23.43 45.27 -26.36
N GLN A 36 -24.67 45.32 -25.86
CA GLN A 36 -25.12 44.59 -24.66
C GLN A 36 -25.84 43.26 -24.97
N GLY A 37 -26.11 42.94 -26.23
CA GLY A 37 -26.79 41.71 -26.64
C GLY A 37 -26.39 41.25 -28.05
N TYR A 38 -26.93 40.12 -28.48
CA TYR A 38 -26.65 39.52 -29.78
C TYR A 38 -27.93 39.42 -30.62
N THR A 39 -27.80 39.56 -31.93
CA THR A 39 -28.85 39.41 -32.92
C THR A 39 -28.44 38.47 -34.04
N GLY A 40 -29.37 37.69 -34.57
CA GLY A 40 -29.14 36.83 -35.72
C GLY A 40 -30.43 36.35 -36.38
N ASP A 41 -30.27 35.43 -37.31
CA ASP A 41 -31.38 34.81 -38.02
C ASP A 41 -32.04 33.74 -37.15
N CYS A 42 -33.36 33.64 -37.19
CA CYS A 42 -34.05 32.66 -36.35
C CYS A 42 -33.80 31.22 -36.86
N PRO A 43 -33.35 30.28 -36.01
CA PRO A 43 -33.10 28.89 -36.43
C PRO A 43 -34.38 28.17 -36.88
N HIS A 44 -35.54 28.56 -36.34
CA HIS A 44 -36.84 27.95 -36.62
C HIS A 44 -37.58 28.60 -37.80
N CYS A 45 -37.85 29.92 -37.74
CA CYS A 45 -38.65 30.61 -38.78
C CYS A 45 -37.81 31.29 -39.88
N LYS A 46 -36.48 31.22 -39.79
CA LYS A 46 -35.52 31.81 -40.75
C LYS A 46 -35.66 33.33 -40.96
N ALA A 47 -36.42 34.04 -40.12
CA ALA A 47 -36.56 35.49 -40.21
C ALA A 47 -35.23 36.20 -39.92
N THR A 48 -34.80 37.03 -40.86
CA THR A 48 -33.48 37.68 -40.86
C THR A 48 -33.33 38.73 -39.75
N ASN A 49 -32.28 38.62 -38.93
CA ASN A 49 -31.98 39.54 -37.82
C ASN A 49 -33.14 39.78 -36.83
N LYS A 50 -34.04 38.81 -36.67
CA LYS A 50 -35.18 38.90 -35.72
C LYS A 50 -34.99 38.04 -34.48
N PHE A 51 -33.91 37.28 -34.36
CA PHE A 51 -33.57 36.51 -33.16
C PHE A 51 -32.66 37.34 -32.26
N LYS A 52 -33.10 37.60 -31.02
CA LYS A 52 -32.34 38.37 -30.03
C LYS A 52 -31.91 37.48 -28.87
N VAL A 53 -30.70 37.67 -28.39
CA VAL A 53 -30.12 36.96 -27.25
C VAL A 53 -29.51 37.96 -26.27
N ASP A 54 -29.90 37.87 -25.00
CA ASP A 54 -29.29 38.59 -23.88
C ASP A 54 -28.34 37.63 -23.16
N ALA A 55 -27.04 37.91 -23.27
CA ALA A 55 -25.98 37.09 -22.70
C ALA A 55 -26.05 37.05 -21.17
N LYS A 56 -26.39 38.18 -20.54
CA LYS A 56 -26.34 38.35 -19.08
C LYS A 56 -27.55 37.72 -18.40
N LYS A 57 -28.71 37.73 -19.07
CA LYS A 57 -29.95 37.11 -18.57
C LYS A 57 -30.16 35.68 -19.07
N GLU A 58 -29.20 35.15 -19.82
CA GLU A 58 -29.30 33.87 -20.54
C GLU A 58 -30.66 33.69 -21.23
N ALA A 59 -31.14 34.75 -21.87
CA ALA A 59 -32.48 34.80 -22.44
C ALA A 59 -32.42 34.93 -23.95
N PHE A 60 -33.31 34.24 -24.66
CA PHE A 60 -33.44 34.37 -26.11
C PHE A 60 -34.89 34.54 -26.53
N LEU A 61 -35.12 35.29 -27.62
CA LEU A 61 -36.43 35.55 -28.19
C LEU A 61 -36.35 35.82 -29.69
N CYS A 62 -37.17 35.12 -30.47
CA CYS A 62 -37.47 35.53 -31.84
C CYS A 62 -38.65 36.50 -31.87
N VAL A 63 -38.42 37.73 -32.32
CA VAL A 63 -39.45 38.78 -32.42
C VAL A 63 -40.48 38.46 -33.52
N ALA A 64 -40.11 37.68 -34.54
CA ALA A 64 -40.96 37.34 -35.67
C ALA A 64 -41.97 36.22 -35.34
N CYS A 65 -41.51 35.07 -34.85
CA CYS A 65 -42.41 33.94 -34.59
C CYS A 65 -42.94 33.88 -33.16
N ARG A 66 -42.28 34.54 -32.19
CA ARG A 66 -42.57 34.53 -30.73
C ARG A 66 -42.57 33.14 -30.05
N ASN A 67 -42.68 32.06 -30.80
CA ASN A 67 -42.67 30.67 -30.34
C ASN A 67 -41.29 30.24 -29.84
N VAL A 68 -40.23 30.81 -30.41
CA VAL A 68 -38.86 30.55 -29.95
C VAL A 68 -38.48 31.61 -28.92
N SER A 69 -38.77 31.32 -27.65
CA SER A 69 -38.41 32.14 -26.50
C SER A 69 -38.13 31.30 -25.24
N GLY A 70 -37.16 31.69 -24.42
CA GLY A 70 -36.84 30.96 -23.21
C GLY A 70 -35.53 31.41 -22.55
N HIS A 71 -35.15 30.66 -21.50
CA HIS A 71 -33.92 30.86 -20.74
C HIS A 71 -33.05 29.60 -20.76
N GLY A 72 -31.74 29.79 -20.89
CA GLY A 72 -30.72 28.74 -20.80
C GLY A 72 -30.62 27.81 -22.03
N ALA A 73 -29.47 27.12 -22.12
CA ALA A 73 -29.09 26.32 -23.29
C ALA A 73 -30.02 25.13 -23.56
N LYS A 74 -30.48 24.44 -22.51
CA LYS A 74 -31.44 23.33 -22.61
C LYS A 74 -32.73 23.76 -23.30
N THR A 75 -33.31 24.87 -22.85
CA THR A 75 -34.57 25.40 -23.41
C THR A 75 -34.40 25.83 -24.86
N PHE A 76 -33.23 26.36 -25.23
CA PHE A 76 -32.89 26.68 -26.62
C PHE A 76 -32.89 25.41 -27.48
N LEU A 77 -32.18 24.36 -27.08
CA LEU A 77 -32.13 23.10 -27.83
C LEU A 77 -33.51 22.48 -28.04
N MET A 78 -34.37 22.56 -27.02
CA MET A 78 -35.73 22.04 -27.11
C MET A 78 -36.63 22.88 -28.02
N LYS A 79 -36.64 24.22 -27.87
CA LYS A 79 -37.57 25.09 -28.60
C LYS A 79 -37.07 25.53 -29.98
N ALA A 80 -35.77 25.72 -30.13
CA ALA A 80 -35.14 26.20 -31.36
C ALA A 80 -34.50 25.07 -32.17
N GLY A 81 -33.91 24.08 -31.48
CA GLY A 81 -33.29 22.89 -32.08
C GLY A 81 -34.24 21.70 -32.26
N ASN A 82 -35.50 21.81 -31.82
CA ASN A 82 -36.54 20.77 -31.87
C ASN A 82 -36.09 19.40 -31.30
N LYS A 83 -35.20 19.42 -30.30
CA LYS A 83 -34.71 18.21 -29.62
C LYS A 83 -35.65 17.82 -28.49
N SER A 84 -35.86 16.52 -28.30
CA SER A 84 -36.50 16.00 -27.10
C SER A 84 -35.62 16.27 -25.86
N PHE A 85 -36.18 16.19 -24.66
CA PHE A 85 -35.42 16.39 -23.42
C PHE A 85 -34.17 15.48 -23.36
N PRO A 86 -34.25 14.16 -23.65
CA PRO A 86 -33.07 13.31 -23.62
C PRO A 86 -31.99 13.71 -24.64
N GLU A 87 -32.39 14.04 -25.87
CA GLU A 87 -31.47 14.46 -26.93
C GLU A 87 -30.81 15.82 -26.62
N ALA A 88 -31.51 16.72 -25.94
CA ALA A 88 -30.95 17.99 -25.49
C ALA A 88 -29.89 17.76 -24.39
N MET A 89 -30.16 16.85 -23.45
CA MET A 89 -29.20 16.51 -22.39
C MET A 89 -27.97 15.78 -22.94
N GLU A 90 -28.15 14.84 -23.88
CA GLU A 90 -27.04 14.15 -24.55
C GLU A 90 -26.17 15.13 -25.36
N TYR A 91 -26.79 16.08 -26.07
CA TYR A 91 -26.06 17.11 -26.80
C TYR A 91 -25.22 18.00 -25.86
N LEU A 92 -25.80 18.46 -24.75
CA LEU A 92 -25.08 19.27 -23.76
C LEU A 92 -23.95 18.48 -23.11
N ALA A 93 -24.19 17.20 -22.80
CA ALA A 93 -23.18 16.31 -22.24
C ALA A 93 -21.99 16.14 -23.19
N ASN A 94 -22.25 15.89 -24.47
CA ASN A 94 -21.20 15.77 -25.49
C ASN A 94 -20.46 17.11 -25.72
N LYS A 95 -21.20 18.23 -25.79
CA LYS A 95 -20.63 19.58 -25.99
C LYS A 95 -19.73 20.01 -24.86
N PHE A 96 -20.06 19.65 -23.62
CA PHE A 96 -19.31 20.01 -22.42
C PHE A 96 -18.46 18.85 -21.85
N HIS A 97 -18.26 17.78 -22.63
CA HIS A 97 -17.42 16.64 -22.28
C HIS A 97 -17.76 15.99 -20.93
N ILE A 98 -19.04 15.74 -20.70
CA ILE A 98 -19.57 15.13 -19.48
C ILE A 98 -19.83 13.65 -19.76
N ASP A 99 -19.01 12.80 -19.16
CA ASP A 99 -19.18 11.35 -19.25
C ASP A 99 -20.46 10.89 -18.54
N ILE A 100 -21.35 10.26 -19.30
CA ILE A 100 -22.60 9.65 -18.82
C ILE A 100 -22.51 8.14 -19.06
N PRO A 101 -22.74 7.30 -18.04
CA PRO A 101 -22.75 5.85 -18.21
C PRO A 101 -23.86 5.45 -19.20
N LYS A 102 -23.50 4.82 -20.32
CA LYS A 102 -24.52 4.23 -21.21
C LYS A 102 -25.17 3.03 -20.51
N PRO A 103 -26.51 2.92 -20.45
CA PRO A 103 -27.15 1.72 -19.93
C PRO A 103 -26.83 0.53 -20.83
N GLU A 104 -26.50 -0.62 -20.21
CA GLU A 104 -26.33 -1.88 -20.94
C GLU A 104 -27.65 -2.26 -21.67
N PRO A 105 -27.60 -2.83 -22.88
CA PRO A 105 -28.79 -3.31 -23.56
C PRO A 105 -29.50 -4.37 -22.70
N GLU A 106 -30.83 -4.27 -22.62
CA GLU A 106 -31.66 -5.23 -21.88
C GLU A 106 -31.39 -6.67 -22.38
N LYS A 107 -30.82 -7.49 -21.49
CA LYS A 107 -30.62 -8.92 -21.75
C LYS A 107 -31.98 -9.61 -21.84
N LYS A 108 -32.18 -10.39 -22.91
CA LYS A 108 -33.35 -11.28 -23.05
C LYS A 108 -33.46 -12.18 -21.82
N SER A 109 -34.65 -12.27 -21.23
CA SER A 109 -34.91 -13.09 -20.04
C SER A 109 -34.55 -14.56 -20.28
N ALA A 110 -33.57 -15.09 -19.54
CA ALA A 110 -33.23 -16.50 -19.55
C ALA A 110 -34.43 -17.36 -19.10
N PRO A 111 -34.62 -18.57 -19.64
CA PRO A 111 -35.70 -19.45 -19.22
C PRO A 111 -35.51 -19.86 -17.75
N LYS A 112 -36.48 -19.53 -16.89
CA LYS A 112 -36.48 -19.93 -15.47
C LYS A 112 -36.49 -21.45 -15.32
N MET A 113 -35.68 -21.99 -14.40
CA MET A 113 -35.74 -23.40 -14.03
C MET A 113 -37.13 -23.72 -13.46
N LYS A 114 -37.78 -24.79 -13.95
CA LYS A 114 -39.11 -25.18 -13.45
C LYS A 114 -39.00 -25.78 -12.05
N ILE A 115 -39.79 -25.24 -11.11
CA ILE A 115 -39.98 -25.76 -9.74
C ILE A 115 -40.32 -27.26 -9.83
N GLY A 116 -39.55 -28.10 -9.12
CA GLY A 116 -39.78 -29.56 -9.07
C GLY A 116 -39.24 -30.37 -10.26
N SER A 117 -38.53 -29.77 -11.22
CA SER A 117 -37.90 -30.52 -12.32
C SER A 117 -36.69 -31.35 -11.86
N LYS A 118 -36.35 -32.43 -12.60
CA LYS A 118 -35.12 -33.22 -12.36
C LYS A 118 -33.86 -32.33 -12.30
N GLY A 119 -33.81 -31.28 -13.12
CA GLY A 119 -32.71 -30.32 -13.15
C GLY A 119 -32.62 -29.38 -11.94
N ALA A 120 -33.70 -29.20 -11.15
CA ALA A 120 -33.69 -28.38 -9.94
C ALA A 120 -33.19 -29.15 -8.70
N LYS A 121 -33.25 -30.49 -8.70
CA LYS A 121 -32.87 -31.39 -7.58
C LYS A 121 -33.24 -30.84 -6.18
N GLY A 122 -34.44 -30.29 -6.00
CA GLY A 122 -34.94 -29.84 -4.69
C GLY A 122 -34.34 -28.54 -4.12
N GLN A 123 -33.71 -27.69 -4.93
CA GLN A 123 -33.24 -26.36 -4.53
C GLN A 123 -34.21 -25.24 -4.88
N ASP A 124 -34.01 -24.07 -4.25
CA ASP A 124 -34.70 -22.84 -4.63
C ASP A 124 -34.27 -22.40 -6.04
N VAL A 125 -35.21 -22.49 -6.97
CA VAL A 125 -35.02 -22.12 -8.38
C VAL A 125 -34.98 -20.60 -8.59
N ASP A 126 -35.32 -19.81 -7.57
CA ASP A 126 -35.25 -18.34 -7.59
C ASP A 126 -33.93 -17.81 -7.00
N SER A 127 -33.10 -18.66 -6.39
CA SER A 127 -31.76 -18.30 -5.89
C SER A 127 -30.89 -17.66 -6.98
N TYR A 128 -29.96 -16.79 -6.58
CA TYR A 128 -28.98 -16.21 -7.51
C TYR A 128 -28.15 -17.29 -8.19
N CYS A 129 -27.77 -18.35 -7.47
CA CYS A 129 -27.06 -19.50 -8.03
C CYS A 129 -27.86 -20.17 -9.17
N ALA A 130 -29.15 -20.44 -8.96
CA ALA A 130 -30.00 -21.06 -9.98
C ALA A 130 -30.14 -20.19 -11.23
N ARG A 131 -30.34 -18.87 -11.05
CA ARG A 131 -30.39 -17.91 -12.15
C ARG A 131 -29.06 -17.87 -12.92
N MET A 132 -27.94 -17.82 -12.21
CA MET A 132 -26.60 -17.78 -12.80
C MET A 132 -26.26 -19.03 -13.63
N LEU A 133 -26.68 -20.21 -13.19
CA LEU A 133 -26.50 -21.46 -13.95
C LEU A 133 -27.41 -21.50 -15.18
N ALA A 134 -28.68 -21.10 -15.02
CA ALA A 134 -29.64 -21.06 -16.12
C ALA A 134 -29.23 -20.11 -17.25
N GLU A 135 -28.64 -18.96 -16.93
CA GLU A 135 -28.08 -18.02 -17.90
C GLU A 135 -26.98 -18.64 -18.78
N SER A 136 -26.11 -19.48 -18.21
CA SER A 136 -25.10 -20.24 -18.97
C SER A 136 -25.66 -21.55 -19.58
N GLY A 137 -26.97 -21.79 -19.48
CA GLY A 137 -27.64 -23.01 -19.94
C GLY A 137 -27.17 -24.29 -19.24
N LEU A 138 -26.83 -24.17 -17.95
CA LEU A 138 -26.45 -25.24 -17.04
C LEU A 138 -27.59 -25.51 -16.04
N THR A 139 -27.59 -26.72 -15.48
CA THR A 139 -28.49 -27.14 -14.40
C THR A 139 -27.67 -27.63 -13.20
N PHE A 140 -28.29 -27.79 -12.03
CA PHE A 140 -27.60 -28.36 -10.86
C PHE A 140 -27.12 -29.80 -11.10
N GLU A 141 -27.76 -30.53 -12.01
CA GLU A 141 -27.33 -31.86 -12.43
C GLU A 141 -26.01 -31.81 -13.21
N ASP A 142 -25.87 -30.84 -14.12
CA ASP A 142 -24.66 -30.66 -14.93
C ASP A 142 -23.42 -30.37 -14.05
N VAL A 143 -23.62 -29.71 -12.91
CA VAL A 143 -22.55 -29.32 -11.96
C VAL A 143 -22.49 -30.22 -10.71
N THR A 144 -23.07 -31.42 -10.77
CA THR A 144 -22.95 -32.41 -9.68
C THR A 144 -21.64 -33.20 -9.84
N ALA A 145 -20.81 -33.23 -8.81
CA ALA A 145 -19.59 -34.03 -8.72
C ALA A 145 -19.79 -35.32 -7.91
N HIS A 146 -19.10 -36.40 -8.28
CA HIS A 146 -19.07 -37.65 -7.52
C HIS A 146 -17.79 -37.73 -6.68
N ILE A 147 -17.95 -37.68 -5.36
CA ILE A 147 -16.86 -37.64 -4.38
C ILE A 147 -16.77 -38.97 -3.65
N TYR A 148 -15.54 -39.44 -3.42
CA TYR A 148 -15.29 -40.59 -2.56
C TYR A 148 -15.05 -40.11 -1.13
N LYS A 149 -15.88 -40.54 -0.17
CA LYS A 149 -15.55 -40.38 1.25
C LYS A 149 -14.47 -41.38 1.64
N SER A 150 -13.48 -40.93 2.40
CA SER A 150 -12.33 -41.71 2.87
C SER A 150 -12.66 -42.71 4.00
N ASP A 151 -13.93 -43.06 4.18
CA ASP A 151 -14.35 -44.05 5.16
C ASP A 151 -14.32 -45.45 4.52
N GLU A 152 -14.06 -46.49 5.31
CA GLU A 152 -13.80 -47.89 4.89
C GLU A 152 -14.86 -48.50 3.95
N THR A 153 -16.03 -47.87 3.78
CA THR A 153 -17.16 -48.31 2.96
C THR A 153 -17.15 -47.81 1.50
N LYS A 154 -16.16 -47.02 1.04
CA LYS A 154 -16.07 -46.47 -0.34
C LYS A 154 -17.40 -45.88 -0.86
N THR A 155 -18.15 -45.19 0.01
CA THR A 155 -19.45 -44.63 -0.38
C THR A 155 -19.25 -43.39 -1.27
N ILE A 156 -19.86 -43.40 -2.47
CA ILE A 156 -19.85 -42.26 -3.39
C ILE A 156 -20.89 -41.25 -2.91
N ALA A 157 -20.46 -40.09 -2.44
CA ALA A 157 -21.33 -38.96 -2.13
C ALA A 157 -21.46 -38.07 -3.38
N GLN A 158 -22.70 -37.75 -3.75
CA GLN A 158 -22.97 -36.75 -4.79
C GLN A 158 -23.05 -35.37 -4.14
N THR A 159 -22.13 -34.47 -4.49
CA THR A 159 -22.21 -33.06 -4.09
C THR A 159 -22.33 -32.16 -5.30
N ARG A 160 -22.72 -30.90 -5.09
CA ARG A 160 -22.84 -29.90 -6.15
C ARG A 160 -21.67 -28.95 -6.03
N THR A 161 -20.93 -28.75 -7.11
CA THR A 161 -19.80 -27.82 -7.10
C THR A 161 -20.24 -26.36 -7.02
N PHE A 162 -21.51 -26.06 -7.34
CA PHE A 162 -22.12 -24.73 -7.18
C PHE A 162 -23.34 -24.82 -6.27
N HIS A 163 -23.38 -23.99 -5.23
CA HIS A 163 -24.55 -23.87 -4.36
C HIS A 163 -24.66 -22.46 -3.76
N ALA A 164 -25.87 -22.14 -3.26
CA ALA A 164 -26.10 -20.89 -2.54
C ALA A 164 -25.41 -20.92 -1.17
N GLY A 165 -24.83 -19.79 -0.78
CA GLY A 165 -24.15 -19.59 0.50
C GLY A 165 -23.28 -18.33 0.46
N THR A 166 -22.84 -17.86 1.61
CA THR A 166 -21.97 -16.68 1.73
C THR A 166 -20.85 -16.93 2.76
N ILE A 167 -20.06 -15.91 3.06
CA ILE A 167 -19.05 -15.97 4.13
C ILE A 167 -19.42 -15.01 5.26
N ASP A 168 -19.19 -15.44 6.50
CA ASP A 168 -19.41 -14.62 7.69
C ASP A 168 -18.27 -13.60 7.93
N GLU A 169 -18.43 -12.77 8.97
CA GLU A 169 -17.45 -11.74 9.37
C GLU A 169 -16.07 -12.31 9.72
N THR A 170 -15.99 -13.60 10.06
CA THR A 170 -14.76 -14.32 10.38
C THR A 170 -14.15 -15.04 9.18
N GLY A 171 -14.79 -14.97 8.01
CA GLY A 171 -14.34 -15.59 6.76
C GLY A 171 -14.69 -17.07 6.62
N ASN A 172 -15.60 -17.59 7.45
CA ASN A 172 -16.08 -18.97 7.34
C ASN A 172 -17.34 -19.07 6.48
N LEU A 173 -17.53 -20.20 5.78
CA LEU A 173 -18.70 -20.45 4.93
C LEU A 173 -19.97 -20.58 5.78
N THR A 174 -21.03 -19.90 5.37
CA THR A 174 -22.35 -19.97 5.99
C THR A 174 -23.44 -20.14 4.93
N ASN A 175 -24.47 -20.92 5.26
CA ASN A 175 -25.62 -21.16 4.37
C ASN A 175 -26.69 -20.06 4.49
N GLN A 176 -26.45 -19.00 5.25
CA GLN A 176 -27.42 -17.92 5.53
C GLN A 176 -27.46 -16.80 4.47
N GLY A 177 -26.94 -17.03 3.25
CA GLY A 177 -26.89 -16.04 2.17
C GLY A 177 -27.16 -16.61 0.77
N ASP A 178 -27.33 -15.73 -0.22
CA ASP A 178 -27.65 -16.06 -1.63
C ASP A 178 -26.49 -15.78 -2.60
N ASP A 179 -25.26 -15.59 -2.10
CA ASP A 179 -24.08 -15.62 -2.97
C ASP A 179 -23.83 -17.04 -3.50
N VAL A 180 -22.92 -17.20 -4.46
CA VAL A 180 -22.60 -18.54 -5.00
C VAL A 180 -21.26 -19.02 -4.49
N ILE A 181 -21.26 -20.16 -3.80
CA ILE A 181 -20.06 -20.90 -3.43
C ILE A 181 -19.72 -21.88 -4.55
N ILE A 182 -18.45 -21.88 -4.96
CA ILE A 182 -17.88 -22.75 -5.99
C ILE A 182 -16.80 -23.62 -5.35
N GLU A 183 -17.07 -24.92 -5.23
CA GLU A 183 -16.16 -25.91 -4.61
C GLU A 183 -15.28 -26.58 -5.68
N TYR A 184 -14.04 -26.92 -5.29
CA TYR A 184 -13.03 -27.49 -6.18
C TYR A 184 -12.68 -28.91 -5.77
N TYR A 185 -12.55 -29.80 -6.74
CA TYR A 185 -12.17 -31.20 -6.52
C TYR A 185 -11.04 -31.62 -7.45
N ASP A 186 -10.08 -32.36 -6.88
CA ASP A 186 -8.92 -32.90 -7.59
C ASP A 186 -9.32 -34.05 -8.55
N LEU A 187 -8.35 -34.62 -9.25
CA LEU A 187 -8.58 -35.73 -10.20
C LEU A 187 -9.19 -36.98 -9.57
N ASN A 188 -8.98 -37.20 -8.27
CA ASN A 188 -9.54 -38.33 -7.54
C ASN A 188 -10.98 -38.04 -7.08
N GLY A 189 -11.39 -36.77 -7.09
CA GLY A 189 -12.67 -36.30 -6.57
C GLY A 189 -12.60 -36.00 -5.08
N LEU A 190 -11.42 -35.71 -4.54
CA LEU A 190 -11.24 -35.20 -3.18
C LEU A 190 -11.28 -33.66 -3.20
N PRO A 191 -11.78 -33.00 -2.14
CA PRO A 191 -11.74 -31.55 -2.03
C PRO A 191 -10.31 -31.03 -2.24
N VAL A 192 -10.14 -30.06 -3.14
CA VAL A 192 -8.86 -29.37 -3.28
C VAL A 192 -8.61 -28.64 -1.99
N THR A 193 -7.49 -28.94 -1.33
CA THR A 193 -7.12 -28.30 -0.08
C THR A 193 -5.93 -27.39 -0.27
N TYR A 194 -5.88 -26.32 0.51
CA TYR A 194 -4.71 -25.50 0.67
C TYR A 194 -4.26 -25.56 2.12
N LEU A 195 -2.94 -25.45 2.33
CA LEU A 195 -2.41 -25.33 3.66
C LEU A 195 -2.84 -23.98 4.20
N HIS A 196 -3.61 -24.00 5.28
CA HIS A 196 -3.97 -22.78 5.94
C HIS A 196 -2.67 -22.11 6.38
N THR A 197 -2.51 -20.85 6.01
CA THR A 197 -1.34 -20.09 6.45
C THR A 197 -1.77 -19.46 7.76
N ASN A 198 -1.14 -19.88 8.86
CA ASN A 198 -1.21 -19.07 10.06
C ASN A 198 -0.51 -17.78 9.71
N ASN A 199 -1.11 -16.74 10.22
CA ASN A 199 -0.56 -15.48 10.62
C ASN A 199 0.91 -15.26 10.22
N LYS A 200 1.89 -16.04 10.68
CA LYS A 200 3.32 -15.87 10.31
C LYS A 200 3.74 -16.18 8.87
N ARG A 201 2.82 -16.28 7.91
CA ARG A 201 3.06 -16.91 6.58
C ARG A 201 3.73 -18.29 6.69
N LYS A 202 3.62 -18.91 7.86
CA LYS A 202 4.06 -20.28 8.12
C LYS A 202 2.84 -21.15 7.94
N THR A 203 2.94 -22.03 6.96
CA THR A 203 2.05 -23.16 6.73
C THR A 203 1.66 -23.80 8.07
N THR A 204 0.41 -23.65 8.52
CA THR A 204 -0.09 -24.53 9.57
C THR A 204 -0.21 -25.93 8.98
N GLY A 205 0.02 -26.95 9.79
CA GLY A 205 -0.27 -28.33 9.38
C GLY A 205 -1.75 -28.57 9.03
N GLU A 206 -2.64 -27.62 9.37
CA GLU A 206 -4.06 -27.64 9.07
C GLU A 206 -4.33 -27.34 7.58
N ARG A 207 -5.05 -28.26 6.92
CA ARG A 207 -5.51 -28.13 5.54
C ARG A 207 -6.97 -27.69 5.53
N LYS A 208 -7.28 -26.63 4.81
CA LYS A 208 -8.66 -26.15 4.58
C LYS A 208 -9.06 -26.40 3.13
N GLU A 209 -10.34 -26.63 2.90
CA GLU A 209 -10.89 -26.81 1.56
C GLU A 209 -10.91 -25.49 0.79
N TYR A 210 -10.53 -25.54 -0.49
CA TYR A 210 -10.53 -24.42 -1.40
C TYR A 210 -11.92 -24.23 -2.00
N TYR A 211 -12.39 -22.99 -1.99
CA TYR A 211 -13.64 -22.58 -2.62
C TYR A 211 -13.46 -21.20 -3.29
N ARG A 212 -14.41 -20.77 -4.11
CA ARG A 212 -14.54 -19.38 -4.54
C ARG A 212 -15.94 -18.88 -4.23
N VAL A 213 -16.05 -17.62 -3.84
CA VAL A 213 -17.34 -16.95 -3.64
C VAL A 213 -17.59 -16.02 -4.82
N ARG A 214 -18.77 -16.12 -5.43
CA ARG A 214 -19.26 -15.19 -6.45
C ARG A 214 -20.37 -14.35 -5.84
N TRP A 215 -20.08 -13.06 -5.66
CA TRP A 215 -21.00 -12.09 -5.08
C TRP A 215 -22.21 -11.82 -5.98
N GLN A 216 -23.40 -11.82 -5.37
CA GLN A 216 -24.63 -11.34 -5.99
C GLN A 216 -24.58 -9.84 -6.26
N HIS A 217 -24.00 -9.09 -5.31
CA HIS A 217 -23.86 -7.63 -5.37
C HIS A 217 -22.38 -7.21 -5.31
N PRO A 218 -21.64 -7.28 -6.43
CA PRO A 218 -20.23 -6.89 -6.48
C PRO A 218 -19.95 -5.48 -5.95
N ASP A 219 -20.89 -4.54 -6.09
CA ASP A 219 -20.72 -3.14 -5.66
C ASP A 219 -20.62 -2.98 -4.14
N ALA A 220 -21.09 -3.95 -3.36
CA ALA A 220 -20.89 -4.01 -1.92
C ALA A 220 -19.50 -4.53 -1.51
N HIS A 221 -18.73 -5.09 -2.46
CA HIS A 221 -17.42 -5.71 -2.22
C HIS A 221 -16.35 -5.05 -3.08
N LEU A 222 -15.62 -4.11 -2.48
CA LEU A 222 -14.58 -3.34 -3.17
C LEU A 222 -13.21 -3.99 -3.00
N ASP A 223 -12.38 -3.95 -4.06
CA ASP A 223 -11.01 -4.41 -4.03
C ASP A 223 -10.07 -3.35 -3.38
N LYS A 224 -8.76 -3.64 -3.38
CA LYS A 224 -7.75 -2.74 -2.82
C LYS A 224 -7.75 -1.35 -3.47
N GLU A 225 -8.25 -1.22 -4.68
CA GLU A 225 -8.29 0.03 -5.46
C GLU A 225 -9.66 0.73 -5.35
N GLY A 226 -10.58 0.20 -4.55
CA GLY A 226 -11.94 0.72 -4.37
C GLY A 226 -12.89 0.35 -5.50
N LYS A 227 -12.55 -0.66 -6.31
CA LYS A 227 -13.37 -1.12 -7.44
C LYS A 227 -14.19 -2.35 -7.05
N PRO A 228 -15.48 -2.42 -7.42
CA PRO A 228 -16.30 -3.62 -7.27
C PRO A 228 -15.62 -4.84 -7.88
N TYR A 229 -15.49 -5.93 -7.12
CA TYR A 229 -14.96 -7.19 -7.63
C TYR A 229 -15.99 -8.31 -7.53
N LYS A 230 -15.95 -9.22 -8.52
CA LYS A 230 -17.00 -10.22 -8.70
C LYS A 230 -16.75 -11.53 -7.96
N TYR A 231 -15.50 -11.92 -7.75
CA TYR A 231 -15.15 -13.22 -7.17
C TYR A 231 -14.11 -13.08 -6.06
N ARG A 232 -14.32 -13.77 -4.94
CA ARG A 232 -13.36 -13.90 -3.83
C ARG A 232 -12.77 -15.31 -3.79
N SER A 233 -11.47 -15.41 -3.59
CA SER A 233 -10.77 -16.66 -3.26
C SER A 233 -10.22 -16.58 -1.82
N PRO A 234 -10.04 -17.71 -1.12
CA PRO A 234 -9.41 -17.74 0.20
C PRO A 234 -8.00 -17.13 0.16
N PHE A 235 -7.61 -16.52 1.28
CA PHE A 235 -6.29 -15.89 1.35
C PHE A 235 -5.18 -16.95 1.40
N GLY A 236 -4.08 -16.70 0.68
CA GLY A 236 -2.91 -17.59 0.68
C GLY A 236 -3.11 -18.94 -0.03
N SER A 237 -4.28 -19.20 -0.59
CA SER A 237 -4.65 -20.51 -1.13
C SER A 237 -4.11 -20.81 -2.54
N GLY A 238 -3.47 -19.83 -3.18
CA GLY A 238 -3.05 -19.93 -4.58
C GLY A 238 -4.23 -19.92 -5.55
N THR A 239 -3.96 -20.33 -6.79
CA THR A 239 -4.94 -20.35 -7.89
C THR A 239 -5.06 -21.76 -8.49
N PRO A 240 -5.74 -22.70 -7.80
CA PRO A 240 -5.97 -24.03 -8.35
C PRO A 240 -6.87 -23.96 -9.58
N ILE A 241 -6.73 -24.97 -10.44
CA ILE A 241 -7.59 -25.13 -11.62
C ILE A 241 -8.90 -25.81 -11.25
N TYR A 242 -9.97 -25.45 -11.94
CA TYR A 242 -11.25 -26.12 -11.83
C TYR A 242 -11.35 -27.23 -12.87
N ILE A 243 -11.66 -28.44 -12.43
CA ILE A 243 -11.80 -29.63 -13.29
C ILE A 243 -13.27 -30.05 -13.27
N PRO A 244 -14.00 -30.00 -14.39
CA PRO A 244 -15.37 -30.51 -14.46
C PRO A 244 -15.47 -32.02 -14.19
N GLU A 245 -16.61 -32.47 -13.67
CA GLU A 245 -16.83 -33.89 -13.35
C GLU A 245 -16.66 -34.80 -14.56
N ARG A 246 -17.15 -34.37 -15.73
CA ARG A 246 -17.02 -35.12 -16.98
C ARG A 246 -15.56 -35.36 -17.36
N LEU A 247 -14.70 -34.35 -17.18
CA LEU A 247 -13.27 -34.48 -17.46
C LEU A 247 -12.59 -35.40 -16.44
N ARG A 248 -12.96 -35.33 -15.15
CA ARG A 248 -12.51 -36.30 -14.14
C ARG A 248 -12.92 -37.73 -14.49
N ALA A 249 -14.13 -37.92 -15.00
CA ALA A 249 -14.61 -39.24 -15.44
C ALA A 249 -13.78 -39.78 -16.61
N MET A 250 -13.49 -38.95 -17.63
CA MET A 250 -12.59 -39.31 -18.74
C MET A 250 -11.19 -39.67 -18.26
N TYR A 251 -10.64 -38.88 -17.32
CA TYR A 251 -9.36 -39.16 -16.69
C TYR A 251 -9.35 -40.48 -15.91
N LYS A 252 -10.39 -40.75 -15.10
CA LYS A 252 -10.53 -42.00 -14.34
C LYS A 252 -10.60 -43.20 -15.28
N ALA A 253 -11.33 -43.07 -16.39
CA ALA A 253 -11.45 -44.09 -17.43
C ALA A 253 -10.20 -44.23 -18.32
N GLY A 254 -9.26 -43.29 -18.28
CA GLY A 254 -8.10 -43.27 -19.19
C GLY A 254 -8.50 -43.05 -20.65
N THR A 255 -9.61 -42.36 -20.89
CA THR A 255 -10.10 -42.10 -22.26
C THR A 255 -9.11 -41.17 -22.98
N PRO A 256 -8.64 -41.54 -24.19
CA PRO A 256 -7.83 -40.65 -24.99
C PRO A 256 -8.57 -39.34 -25.31
N ILE A 257 -7.92 -38.21 -25.06
CA ILE A 257 -8.44 -36.87 -25.35
C ILE A 257 -7.60 -36.30 -26.47
N GLU A 258 -8.18 -36.10 -27.66
CA GLU A 258 -7.44 -35.49 -28.76
C GLU A 258 -6.99 -34.07 -28.41
N ARG A 259 -7.89 -33.27 -27.81
CA ARG A 259 -7.66 -31.86 -27.48
C ARG A 259 -8.19 -31.49 -26.11
N LEU A 260 -7.33 -30.84 -25.32
CA LEU A 260 -7.68 -30.27 -24.03
C LEU A 260 -7.80 -28.75 -24.14
N TYR A 261 -8.93 -28.20 -23.69
CA TYR A 261 -9.18 -26.77 -23.71
C TYR A 261 -8.97 -26.15 -22.33
N ILE A 262 -8.41 -24.95 -22.31
CA ILE A 262 -8.27 -24.12 -21.12
C ILE A 262 -9.12 -22.88 -21.33
N GLN A 263 -9.98 -22.55 -20.37
CA GLN A 263 -10.90 -21.42 -20.47
C GLN A 263 -10.88 -20.58 -19.18
N GLU A 264 -11.18 -19.29 -19.28
CA GLU A 264 -11.41 -18.44 -18.12
C GLU A 264 -12.85 -18.57 -17.62
N GLY A 265 -13.02 -19.11 -16.40
CA GLY A 265 -14.32 -19.23 -15.72
C GLY A 265 -14.89 -20.64 -15.67
N GLU A 266 -15.35 -21.03 -14.48
CA GLU A 266 -15.77 -22.39 -14.13
C GLU A 266 -17.02 -22.82 -14.89
N LYS A 267 -17.99 -21.91 -15.05
CA LYS A 267 -19.22 -22.16 -15.84
C LYS A 267 -18.90 -22.51 -17.30
N LYS A 268 -17.88 -21.89 -17.88
CA LYS A 268 -17.50 -22.12 -19.27
C LYS A 268 -16.96 -23.53 -19.49
N ALA A 269 -16.09 -23.97 -18.58
CA ALA A 269 -15.56 -25.32 -18.61
C ALA A 269 -16.66 -26.38 -18.42
N GLU A 270 -17.61 -26.17 -17.49
CA GLU A 270 -18.77 -27.06 -17.32
C GLU A 270 -19.63 -27.13 -18.59
N LYS A 271 -19.94 -25.98 -19.18
CA LYS A 271 -20.76 -25.91 -20.40
C LYS A 271 -20.07 -26.51 -21.62
N ALA A 272 -18.76 -26.33 -21.75
CA ALA A 272 -17.97 -26.95 -22.80
C ALA A 272 -17.91 -28.48 -22.63
N CYS A 273 -17.65 -28.97 -21.42
CA CYS A 273 -17.65 -30.41 -21.12
C CYS A 273 -19.04 -31.04 -21.31
N LYS A 274 -20.11 -30.27 -21.04
CA LYS A 274 -21.49 -30.69 -21.31
C LYS A 274 -21.71 -31.08 -22.78
N HIS A 275 -20.99 -30.42 -23.68
CA HIS A 275 -21.14 -30.53 -25.13
C HIS A 275 -19.92 -31.17 -25.80
N GLY A 276 -19.21 -32.04 -25.09
CA GLY A 276 -18.14 -32.86 -25.67
C GLY A 276 -16.83 -32.12 -25.97
N ILE A 277 -16.62 -30.94 -25.36
CA ILE A 277 -15.38 -30.15 -25.48
C ILE A 277 -14.61 -30.25 -24.14
N PRO A 278 -13.64 -31.18 -24.01
CA PRO A 278 -12.97 -31.45 -22.72
C PRO A 278 -12.18 -30.23 -22.24
N SER A 279 -12.67 -29.56 -21.19
CA SER A 279 -12.19 -28.23 -20.78
C SER A 279 -11.86 -28.17 -19.29
N ILE A 280 -10.78 -27.47 -18.94
CA ILE A 280 -10.49 -27.01 -17.57
C ILE A 280 -10.72 -25.50 -17.46
N ALA A 281 -11.00 -25.02 -16.25
CA ALA A 281 -11.10 -23.58 -16.01
C ALA A 281 -9.95 -23.04 -15.17
N VAL A 282 -9.52 -21.84 -15.54
CA VAL A 282 -8.67 -20.97 -14.71
C VAL A 282 -9.51 -19.82 -14.15
N SER A 283 -9.16 -19.36 -12.96
CA SER A 283 -9.87 -18.27 -12.26
C SER A 283 -9.64 -16.89 -12.88
N GLY A 284 -8.61 -16.76 -13.71
CA GLY A 284 -8.25 -15.60 -14.52
C GLY A 284 -7.23 -15.98 -15.58
N ILE A 285 -7.13 -15.24 -16.69
CA ILE A 285 -6.24 -15.59 -17.81
C ILE A 285 -4.75 -15.75 -17.44
N GLN A 286 -4.30 -15.08 -16.36
CA GLN A 286 -2.91 -15.17 -15.88
C GLN A 286 -2.68 -16.33 -14.89
N ASN A 287 -3.74 -16.99 -14.43
CA ASN A 287 -3.71 -17.86 -13.26
C ASN A 287 -3.49 -19.34 -13.58
N LEU A 288 -3.04 -19.67 -14.79
CA LEU A 288 -2.80 -21.05 -15.18
C LEU A 288 -1.62 -21.69 -14.41
N GLY A 289 -0.56 -20.92 -14.13
CA GLY A 289 0.63 -21.41 -13.43
C GLY A 289 0.76 -20.80 -12.03
N ASN A 290 1.24 -21.59 -11.07
CA ASN A 290 1.54 -21.11 -9.73
C ASN A 290 3.06 -21.03 -9.53
N LYS A 291 3.59 -19.86 -9.17
CA LYS A 291 5.05 -19.58 -9.08
C LYS A 291 5.85 -19.98 -10.33
N GLY A 292 5.24 -19.87 -11.51
CA GLY A 292 5.89 -20.21 -12.78
C GLY A 292 5.87 -21.70 -13.15
N VAL A 293 5.11 -22.53 -12.44
CA VAL A 293 4.98 -23.97 -12.70
C VAL A 293 3.55 -24.33 -13.09
N LEU A 294 3.39 -25.20 -14.08
CA LEU A 294 2.09 -25.75 -14.50
C LEU A 294 1.53 -26.69 -13.42
N PRO A 295 0.22 -26.65 -13.10
CA PRO A 295 -0.38 -27.54 -12.11
C PRO A 295 -0.22 -29.01 -12.49
N GLU A 296 0.15 -29.84 -11.52
CA GLU A 296 0.43 -31.27 -11.74
C GLU A 296 -0.80 -32.02 -12.26
N ASP A 297 -2.00 -31.61 -11.88
CA ASP A 297 -3.25 -32.20 -12.40
C ASP A 297 -3.36 -32.04 -13.93
N VAL A 298 -2.94 -30.90 -14.49
CA VAL A 298 -2.94 -30.69 -15.95
C VAL A 298 -1.96 -31.64 -16.62
N VAL A 299 -0.77 -31.80 -16.04
CA VAL A 299 0.25 -32.72 -16.55
C VAL A 299 -0.27 -34.15 -16.54
N THR A 300 -0.90 -34.54 -15.43
CA THR A 300 -1.42 -35.90 -15.22
C THR A 300 -2.59 -36.20 -16.17
N ILE A 301 -3.47 -35.23 -16.43
CA ILE A 301 -4.50 -35.35 -17.49
C ILE A 301 -3.83 -35.56 -18.84
N ILE A 302 -2.86 -34.71 -19.21
CA ILE A 302 -2.18 -34.79 -20.51
C ILE A 302 -1.53 -36.16 -20.72
N GLN A 303 -0.86 -36.69 -19.70
CA GLN A 303 -0.20 -37.99 -19.78
C GLN A 303 -1.18 -39.15 -19.83
N LYS A 304 -2.14 -39.22 -18.89
CA LYS A 304 -3.03 -40.37 -18.75
C LYS A 304 -4.07 -40.46 -19.87
N CYS A 305 -4.53 -39.31 -20.36
CA CYS A 305 -5.47 -39.22 -21.47
C CYS A 305 -4.77 -39.03 -22.83
N GLU A 306 -3.45 -39.19 -22.91
CA GLU A 306 -2.67 -39.08 -24.16
C GLU A 306 -3.02 -37.84 -24.99
N VAL A 307 -3.08 -36.67 -24.32
CA VAL A 307 -3.49 -35.42 -24.97
C VAL A 307 -2.48 -35.02 -26.04
N LYS A 308 -2.98 -34.77 -27.26
CA LYS A 308 -2.14 -34.38 -28.41
C LYS A 308 -2.06 -32.86 -28.56
N GLU A 309 -3.16 -32.17 -28.32
CA GLU A 309 -3.27 -30.73 -28.55
C GLU A 309 -3.83 -30.02 -27.33
N VAL A 310 -3.27 -28.84 -27.00
CA VAL A 310 -3.77 -28.00 -25.92
C VAL A 310 -4.11 -26.62 -26.48
N ILE A 311 -5.34 -26.17 -26.21
CA ILE A 311 -5.86 -24.90 -26.71
C ILE A 311 -6.22 -23.99 -25.54
N PHE A 312 -5.61 -22.81 -25.47
CA PHE A 312 -6.06 -21.76 -24.55
C PHE A 312 -7.01 -20.82 -25.29
N LEU A 313 -8.28 -20.80 -24.86
CA LEU A 313 -9.33 -20.05 -25.54
C LEU A 313 -9.74 -18.81 -24.74
N PHE A 314 -9.63 -17.66 -25.39
CA PHE A 314 -10.06 -16.37 -24.86
C PHE A 314 -11.50 -16.03 -25.26
N ASP A 315 -12.11 -15.11 -24.50
CA ASP A 315 -13.39 -14.51 -24.83
C ASP A 315 -13.27 -13.56 -26.03
N SER A 316 -14.40 -13.12 -26.57
CA SER A 316 -14.43 -12.20 -27.72
C SER A 316 -13.89 -10.79 -27.42
N ASP A 317 -13.56 -10.49 -26.16
CA ASP A 317 -12.96 -9.23 -25.72
C ASP A 317 -11.42 -9.27 -25.57
N TRP A 318 -10.78 -10.33 -26.10
CA TRP A 318 -9.34 -10.57 -26.06
C TRP A 318 -8.47 -9.46 -26.66
N ASP A 319 -9.05 -8.64 -27.54
CA ASP A 319 -8.38 -7.55 -28.26
C ASP A 319 -9.03 -6.18 -27.98
N ASP A 320 -9.96 -6.11 -27.02
CA ASP A 320 -10.63 -4.86 -26.69
C ASP A 320 -9.75 -3.94 -25.84
N LEU A 321 -9.93 -2.63 -26.05
CA LEU A 321 -9.38 -1.61 -25.17
C LEU A 321 -10.20 -1.50 -23.88
N SER A 322 -9.68 -0.77 -22.90
CA SER A 322 -10.48 -0.40 -21.71
C SER A 322 -11.70 0.41 -22.13
N SER A 323 -12.86 0.17 -21.51
CA SER A 323 -14.08 0.95 -21.79
C SER A 323 -13.98 2.40 -21.32
N ASN A 324 -13.15 2.66 -20.31
CA ASN A 324 -12.93 3.98 -19.73
C ASN A 324 -11.42 4.30 -19.82
N ILE A 325 -10.97 4.74 -21.00
CA ILE A 325 -9.60 5.21 -21.21
C ILE A 325 -9.49 6.63 -20.69
N LYS A 326 -8.72 6.85 -19.62
CA LYS A 326 -8.44 8.20 -19.12
C LYS A 326 -7.27 8.84 -19.88
N ILE A 327 -7.19 10.16 -19.79
CA ILE A 327 -6.01 10.91 -20.23
C ILE A 327 -4.80 10.35 -19.46
N ASN A 328 -3.78 9.90 -20.19
CA ASN A 328 -2.55 9.21 -19.73
C ASN A 328 -2.63 7.69 -19.49
N ASP A 329 -3.77 7.04 -19.69
CA ASP A 329 -3.80 5.57 -19.60
C ASP A 329 -3.07 4.93 -20.79
N GLN A 330 -2.25 3.91 -20.51
CA GLN A 330 -1.66 3.06 -21.55
C GLN A 330 -2.75 2.25 -22.25
N VAL A 331 -3.03 2.59 -23.51
CA VAL A 331 -4.14 1.98 -24.26
C VAL A 331 -3.90 0.50 -24.53
N GLU A 332 -2.65 0.09 -24.66
CA GLU A 332 -2.26 -1.30 -24.92
C GLU A 332 -2.28 -2.19 -23.70
N LYS A 333 -2.47 -1.65 -22.48
CA LYS A 333 -2.36 -2.40 -21.23
C LYS A 333 -3.22 -3.67 -21.22
N ARG A 334 -4.45 -3.58 -21.73
CA ARG A 334 -5.38 -4.73 -21.77
C ARG A 334 -4.97 -5.78 -22.82
N PRO A 335 -4.79 -5.45 -24.11
CA PRO A 335 -4.21 -6.38 -25.09
C PRO A 335 -2.87 -6.99 -24.66
N ARG A 336 -2.01 -6.20 -24.02
CA ARG A 336 -0.72 -6.64 -23.47
C ARG A 336 -0.86 -7.68 -22.37
N ASN A 337 -1.90 -7.60 -21.53
CA ASN A 337 -2.20 -8.65 -20.56
C ASN A 337 -2.54 -9.97 -21.26
N PHE A 338 -3.36 -9.95 -22.31
CA PHE A 338 -3.66 -11.16 -23.09
C PHE A 338 -2.43 -11.75 -23.77
N PHE A 339 -1.56 -10.89 -24.33
CA PHE A 339 -0.27 -11.32 -24.87
C PHE A 339 0.58 -12.06 -23.82
N TYR A 340 0.73 -11.49 -22.61
CA TYR A 340 1.50 -12.15 -21.56
C TYR A 340 0.86 -13.46 -21.09
N ALA A 341 -0.47 -13.54 -21.04
CA ALA A 341 -1.18 -14.78 -20.72
C ALA A 341 -0.87 -15.87 -21.75
N ALA A 342 -0.96 -15.55 -23.05
CA ALA A 342 -0.64 -16.46 -24.15
C ALA A 342 0.84 -16.88 -24.14
N ARG A 343 1.76 -15.94 -23.91
CA ARG A 343 3.20 -16.20 -23.81
C ARG A 343 3.51 -17.15 -22.65
N ASN A 344 2.97 -16.87 -21.46
CA ASN A 344 3.20 -17.68 -20.28
C ASN A 344 2.61 -19.09 -20.46
N PHE A 345 1.40 -19.21 -21.00
CA PHE A 345 0.79 -20.49 -21.37
C PHE A 345 1.69 -21.31 -22.30
N LYS A 346 2.21 -20.69 -23.37
CA LYS A 346 3.13 -21.33 -24.30
C LYS A 346 4.39 -21.83 -23.59
N GLU A 347 5.01 -21.03 -22.74
CA GLU A 347 6.20 -21.44 -22.00
C GLU A 347 5.91 -22.58 -21.01
N TYR A 348 4.76 -22.57 -20.33
CA TYR A 348 4.33 -23.68 -19.47
C TYR A 348 4.17 -24.99 -20.27
N MET A 349 3.51 -24.95 -21.42
CA MET A 349 3.35 -26.15 -22.26
C MET A 349 4.67 -26.62 -22.88
N ARG A 350 5.59 -25.70 -23.22
CA ARG A 350 6.94 -26.07 -23.69
C ARG A 350 7.77 -26.76 -22.61
N SER A 351 7.59 -26.39 -21.34
CA SER A 351 8.29 -27.02 -20.21
C SER A 351 7.99 -28.52 -20.06
N LEU A 352 6.85 -28.99 -20.59
CA LEU A 352 6.47 -30.41 -20.59
C LEU A 352 7.45 -31.31 -21.37
N LYS A 353 8.20 -30.73 -22.32
CA LYS A 353 9.26 -31.45 -23.04
C LYS A 353 10.33 -31.99 -22.10
N ASN A 354 10.60 -31.31 -20.98
CA ASN A 354 11.55 -31.77 -19.96
C ASN A 354 11.09 -33.08 -19.29
N ARG A 355 9.80 -33.41 -19.38
CA ARG A 355 9.19 -34.66 -18.89
C ARG A 355 8.90 -35.65 -20.03
N ASN A 356 9.50 -35.45 -21.21
CA ASN A 356 9.25 -36.24 -22.45
C ASN A 356 7.79 -36.23 -22.93
N ILE A 357 7.03 -35.17 -22.61
CA ILE A 357 5.67 -34.98 -23.11
C ILE A 357 5.72 -33.95 -24.25
N TYR A 358 5.12 -34.30 -25.39
CA TYR A 358 5.06 -33.46 -26.58
C TYR A 358 3.61 -33.20 -26.95
N VAL A 359 3.20 -31.95 -26.87
CA VAL A 359 1.87 -31.49 -27.26
C VAL A 359 1.98 -30.34 -28.25
N GLU A 360 1.01 -30.24 -29.16
CA GLU A 360 0.85 -29.08 -30.01
C GLU A 360 0.10 -27.97 -29.26
N ILE A 361 0.59 -26.74 -29.38
CA ILE A 361 0.14 -25.60 -28.58
C ILE A 361 -0.64 -24.65 -29.47
N PHE A 362 -1.88 -24.39 -29.09
CA PHE A 362 -2.76 -23.45 -29.78
C PHE A 362 -3.31 -22.40 -28.82
N ILE A 363 -3.57 -21.21 -29.36
CA ILE A 363 -4.40 -20.20 -28.71
C ILE A 363 -5.55 -19.87 -29.64
N GLY A 364 -6.70 -19.52 -29.10
CA GLY A 364 -7.82 -19.06 -29.91
C GLY A 364 -8.69 -18.08 -29.15
N HIS A 365 -9.68 -17.54 -29.84
CA HIS A 365 -10.70 -16.70 -29.22
C HIS A 365 -12.06 -16.94 -29.87
N VAL A 366 -13.11 -16.59 -29.14
CA VAL A 366 -14.48 -16.51 -29.69
C VAL A 366 -14.58 -15.27 -30.58
N ASN A 367 -15.19 -15.38 -31.75
CA ASN A 367 -15.44 -14.26 -32.64
C ASN A 367 -16.63 -13.42 -32.13
N LYS A 368 -16.53 -12.10 -32.26
CA LYS A 368 -17.67 -11.22 -31.98
C LYS A 368 -18.81 -11.52 -32.96
N ASN A 369 -20.03 -11.62 -32.44
CA ASN A 369 -21.23 -11.87 -33.22
C ASN A 369 -22.33 -10.84 -32.89
N GLU A 370 -23.40 -10.80 -33.71
CA GLU A 370 -24.53 -9.88 -33.52
C GLU A 370 -25.29 -10.13 -32.20
N ALA A 371 -25.22 -11.36 -31.67
CA ALA A 371 -25.87 -11.75 -30.42
C ALA A 371 -25.12 -11.26 -29.16
N GLY A 372 -23.88 -10.77 -29.31
CA GLY A 372 -23.05 -10.29 -28.21
C GLY A 372 -22.48 -11.41 -27.33
N ASP A 373 -22.36 -12.63 -27.85
CA ASP A 373 -21.82 -13.77 -27.10
C ASP A 373 -20.33 -13.56 -26.81
N LYS A 374 -19.93 -13.65 -25.53
CA LYS A 374 -18.56 -13.35 -25.11
C LYS A 374 -17.72 -14.61 -24.97
N GLY A 375 -18.23 -15.59 -24.23
CA GLY A 375 -17.58 -16.86 -24.00
C GLY A 375 -18.20 -18.01 -24.78
N ILE A 376 -17.58 -19.20 -24.69
CA ILE A 376 -18.14 -20.45 -25.21
C ILE A 376 -19.49 -20.77 -24.56
N ASP A 377 -19.67 -20.46 -23.27
CA ASP A 377 -20.92 -20.74 -22.59
C ASP A 377 -22.08 -19.90 -23.14
N ASP A 378 -21.85 -18.61 -23.40
CA ASP A 378 -22.82 -17.74 -24.07
C ASP A 378 -23.15 -18.26 -25.47
N LEU A 379 -22.13 -18.59 -26.26
CA LEU A 379 -22.29 -19.09 -27.62
C LEU A 379 -23.14 -20.38 -27.65
N LEU A 380 -22.86 -21.34 -26.76
CA LEU A 380 -23.59 -22.60 -26.63
C LEU A 380 -24.96 -22.46 -25.95
N ALA A 381 -25.20 -21.38 -25.20
CA ALA A 381 -26.49 -21.12 -24.56
C ALA A 381 -27.44 -20.30 -25.46
N ASN A 382 -26.88 -19.51 -26.38
CA ASN A 382 -27.59 -18.53 -27.19
C ASN A 382 -27.51 -18.85 -28.69
N SER A 383 -26.45 -18.45 -29.39
CA SER A 383 -26.34 -18.57 -30.86
C SER A 383 -26.35 -20.01 -31.39
N LEU A 384 -25.80 -20.96 -30.62
CA LEU A 384 -25.69 -22.37 -30.97
C LEU A 384 -26.67 -23.26 -30.20
N LYS A 385 -27.71 -22.68 -29.60
CA LYS A 385 -28.72 -23.46 -28.88
C LYS A 385 -29.37 -24.49 -29.81
N ASN A 386 -29.33 -25.77 -29.43
CA ASN A 386 -29.76 -26.94 -30.23
C ASN A 386 -28.88 -27.25 -31.47
N LYS A 387 -27.72 -26.63 -31.58
CA LYS A 387 -26.72 -26.80 -32.66
C LYS A 387 -25.31 -26.88 -32.07
N GLU A 388 -25.19 -27.42 -30.87
CA GLU A 388 -23.97 -27.35 -30.07
C GLU A 388 -22.79 -28.12 -30.72
N ASP A 389 -23.09 -29.19 -31.46
CA ASP A 389 -22.10 -29.95 -32.23
C ASP A 389 -21.41 -29.11 -33.33
N GLU A 390 -22.05 -28.03 -33.83
CA GLU A 390 -21.45 -27.13 -34.82
C GLU A 390 -20.17 -26.47 -34.28
N LEU A 391 -20.07 -26.22 -32.97
CA LEU A 391 -18.89 -25.55 -32.39
C LEU A 391 -17.64 -26.42 -32.46
N ALA A 392 -17.77 -27.71 -32.13
CA ALA A 392 -16.65 -28.64 -32.20
C ALA A 392 -16.17 -28.83 -33.65
N GLN A 393 -17.10 -28.85 -34.61
CA GLN A 393 -16.79 -28.91 -36.04
C GLN A 393 -16.13 -27.61 -36.54
N ASP A 394 -16.59 -26.46 -36.05
CA ASP A 394 -16.01 -25.17 -36.39
C ASP A 394 -14.57 -25.04 -35.90
N ILE A 395 -14.30 -25.45 -34.66
CA ILE A 395 -12.94 -25.52 -34.10
C ILE A 395 -12.05 -26.44 -34.96
N ASN A 396 -12.54 -27.62 -35.36
CA ASN A 396 -11.80 -28.52 -36.25
C ASN A 396 -11.47 -27.86 -37.59
N THR A 397 -12.40 -27.10 -38.14
CA THR A 397 -12.24 -26.39 -39.41
C THR A 397 -11.22 -25.27 -39.27
N ALA A 398 -11.30 -24.48 -38.19
CA ALA A 398 -10.36 -23.41 -37.88
C ALA A 398 -8.92 -23.93 -37.75
N LEU A 399 -8.72 -25.04 -37.02
CA LEU A 399 -7.40 -25.65 -36.82
C LEU A 399 -6.72 -26.10 -38.12
N ASN A 400 -7.51 -26.57 -39.09
CA ASN A 400 -7.01 -27.04 -40.39
C ASN A 400 -6.92 -25.93 -41.46
N SER A 401 -7.43 -24.74 -41.16
CA SER A 401 -7.37 -23.57 -42.03
C SER A 401 -5.98 -22.94 -42.02
N LYS A 402 -5.46 -22.56 -43.20
CA LYS A 402 -4.16 -21.85 -43.30
C LYS A 402 -4.11 -20.54 -42.51
N LYS A 403 -5.27 -19.90 -42.31
CA LYS A 403 -5.41 -18.64 -41.56
C LYS A 403 -5.91 -18.83 -40.13
N GLY A 404 -6.30 -20.04 -39.73
CA GLY A 404 -6.89 -20.27 -38.40
C GLY A 404 -8.36 -19.86 -38.28
N LEU A 405 -9.01 -19.46 -39.39
CA LEU A 405 -10.36 -18.87 -39.38
C LEU A 405 -11.45 -19.94 -39.37
N GLY A 406 -12.29 -19.91 -38.33
CA GLY A 406 -13.61 -20.55 -38.28
C GLY A 406 -14.75 -19.53 -38.34
N LYS A 407 -15.98 -20.03 -38.33
CA LYS A 407 -17.22 -19.23 -38.34
C LYS A 407 -17.45 -18.54 -37.00
N TYR A 408 -17.22 -19.24 -35.89
CA TYR A 408 -17.48 -18.76 -34.53
C TYR A 408 -16.20 -18.58 -33.71
N VAL A 409 -15.12 -19.27 -34.07
CA VAL A 409 -13.82 -19.14 -33.40
C VAL A 409 -12.69 -18.88 -34.39
N GLU A 410 -11.60 -18.30 -33.90
CA GLU A 410 -10.33 -18.24 -34.61
C GLU A 410 -9.24 -18.87 -33.74
N VAL A 411 -8.38 -19.71 -34.34
CA VAL A 411 -7.39 -20.51 -33.62
C VAL A 411 -6.03 -20.48 -34.32
N PHE A 412 -4.97 -20.27 -33.55
CA PHE A 412 -3.60 -20.11 -34.02
C PHE A 412 -2.69 -21.19 -33.44
N LYS A 413 -1.97 -21.92 -34.30
CA LYS A 413 -0.92 -22.86 -33.90
C LYS A 413 0.36 -22.10 -33.55
N ILE A 414 0.68 -22.01 -32.26
CA ILE A 414 1.78 -21.18 -31.74
C ILE A 414 3.00 -21.97 -31.27
N THR A 415 3.00 -23.30 -31.41
CA THR A 415 4.08 -24.20 -30.96
C THR A 415 5.49 -23.70 -31.34
N THR A 416 5.65 -23.15 -32.54
CA THR A 416 6.94 -22.69 -33.09
C THR A 416 7.05 -21.17 -33.23
N TRP A 417 6.04 -20.40 -32.81
CA TRP A 417 6.05 -18.94 -32.99
C TRP A 417 7.05 -18.28 -32.05
N THR A 418 7.71 -17.22 -32.50
CA THR A 418 8.51 -16.35 -31.64
C THR A 418 7.61 -15.40 -30.85
N ASP A 419 8.14 -14.79 -29.78
CA ASP A 419 7.38 -13.77 -29.03
C ASP A 419 7.02 -12.57 -29.90
N HIS A 420 7.87 -12.20 -30.86
CA HIS A 420 7.56 -11.18 -31.86
C HIS A 420 6.33 -11.54 -32.69
N LYS A 421 6.32 -12.75 -33.26
CA LYS A 421 5.18 -13.23 -34.05
C LYS A 421 3.89 -13.34 -33.22
N LEU A 422 4.02 -13.67 -31.93
CA LEU A 422 2.89 -13.71 -31.02
C LEU A 422 2.34 -12.29 -30.71
N MET A 423 3.20 -11.27 -30.61
CA MET A 423 2.78 -9.86 -30.45
C MET A 423 2.00 -9.34 -31.65
N GLU A 424 2.21 -9.87 -32.85
CA GLU A 424 1.48 -9.49 -34.07
C GLU A 424 -0.02 -9.75 -33.96
N LEU A 425 -0.47 -10.72 -33.14
CA LEU A 425 -1.90 -10.98 -32.95
C LEU A 425 -2.67 -9.78 -32.41
N TRP A 426 -2.01 -8.98 -31.57
CA TRP A 426 -2.56 -7.75 -30.97
C TRP A 426 -1.87 -6.49 -31.53
N ASN A 427 -1.09 -6.60 -32.61
CA ASN A 427 -0.29 -5.51 -33.18
C ASN A 427 0.64 -4.78 -32.18
N LEU A 428 1.06 -5.42 -31.08
CA LEU A 428 1.86 -4.78 -30.03
C LEU A 428 3.32 -4.47 -30.43
N HIS A 429 3.76 -5.00 -31.56
CA HIS A 429 5.10 -4.79 -32.11
C HIS A 429 5.25 -3.42 -32.81
N SER A 430 4.15 -2.77 -33.19
CA SER A 430 4.16 -1.48 -33.87
C SER A 430 3.01 -0.61 -33.39
N GLN A 431 3.34 0.59 -32.94
CA GLN A 431 2.36 1.59 -32.53
C GLN A 431 1.40 1.92 -33.68
N GLU A 432 1.88 1.93 -34.92
CA GLU A 432 1.10 2.31 -36.10
C GLU A 432 0.09 1.20 -36.42
N ALA A 433 0.55 -0.05 -36.40
CA ALA A 433 -0.31 -1.21 -36.60
C ALA A 433 -1.38 -1.31 -35.48
N PHE A 434 -1.00 -1.04 -34.23
CA PHE A 434 -1.92 -1.04 -33.10
C PHE A 434 -2.96 0.09 -33.22
N SER A 435 -2.48 1.30 -33.46
CA SER A 435 -3.32 2.50 -33.57
C SER A 435 -4.31 2.38 -34.73
N ASN A 436 -3.86 1.87 -35.88
CA ASN A 436 -4.73 1.63 -37.03
C ASN A 436 -5.79 0.55 -36.74
N ARG A 437 -5.43 -0.51 -36.00
CA ARG A 437 -6.38 -1.57 -35.60
C ARG A 437 -7.48 -1.05 -34.68
N HIS A 438 -7.14 -0.17 -33.75
CA HIS A 438 -8.10 0.42 -32.80
C HIS A 438 -8.53 1.85 -33.16
N LYS A 439 -8.37 2.25 -34.44
CA LYS A 439 -8.61 3.61 -34.91
C LYS A 439 -10.00 4.15 -34.54
N GLY A 440 -11.03 3.31 -34.63
CA GLY A 440 -12.41 3.71 -34.32
C GLY A 440 -12.62 4.21 -32.88
N ILE A 441 -11.77 3.80 -31.94
CA ILE A 441 -11.79 4.29 -30.55
C ILE A 441 -10.76 5.40 -30.39
N LEU A 442 -9.52 5.17 -30.84
CA LEU A 442 -8.38 6.05 -30.57
C LEU A 442 -8.45 7.39 -31.31
N GLN A 443 -9.09 7.45 -32.48
CA GLN A 443 -9.25 8.70 -33.24
C GLN A 443 -10.13 9.73 -32.51
N ASN A 444 -10.97 9.29 -31.57
CA ASN A 444 -11.80 10.18 -30.75
C ASN A 444 -11.06 10.75 -29.54
N LEU A 445 -9.84 10.29 -29.27
CA LEU A 445 -9.00 10.79 -28.19
C LEU A 445 -8.11 11.92 -28.71
N PRO A 446 -7.96 13.04 -27.97
CA PRO A 446 -7.05 14.13 -28.38
C PRO A 446 -5.60 13.65 -28.45
N GLU A 447 -5.21 12.78 -27.52
CA GLU A 447 -3.96 12.05 -27.50
C GLU A 447 -4.14 10.75 -26.69
N PHE A 448 -3.29 9.76 -26.93
CA PHE A 448 -3.29 8.49 -26.22
C PHE A 448 -1.87 7.98 -25.95
N VAL A 449 -1.68 7.21 -24.88
CA VAL A 449 -0.35 6.66 -24.52
C VAL A 449 -0.22 5.25 -25.05
N PHE A 450 0.80 4.99 -25.86
CA PHE A 450 1.22 3.64 -26.24
C PHE A 450 2.68 3.44 -25.82
N GLY A 451 2.94 2.42 -24.99
CA GLY A 451 4.24 2.21 -24.37
C GLY A 451 4.57 3.31 -23.37
N ARG A 452 5.57 4.15 -23.70
CA ARG A 452 6.00 5.28 -22.85
C ARG A 452 5.63 6.65 -23.41
N PHE A 453 4.92 6.70 -24.52
CA PHE A 453 4.85 7.91 -25.34
C PHE A 453 3.42 8.25 -25.76
N ARG A 454 3.18 9.54 -26.00
CA ARG A 454 1.89 10.08 -26.41
C ARG A 454 1.79 10.21 -27.93
N TRP A 455 0.67 9.77 -28.46
CA TRP A 455 0.35 9.72 -29.87
C TRP A 455 -0.98 10.40 -30.14
N ARG A 456 -1.18 10.89 -31.35
CA ARG A 456 -2.46 11.42 -31.83
C ARG A 456 -2.65 11.13 -33.30
N PHE A 457 -3.90 11.20 -33.76
CA PHE A 457 -4.19 11.21 -35.19
C PHE A 457 -4.11 12.65 -35.71
N ASP A 458 -3.43 12.86 -36.84
CA ASP A 458 -3.45 14.13 -37.57
C ASP A 458 -4.78 14.32 -38.33
N GLU A 459 -4.99 15.49 -38.95
CA GLU A 459 -6.18 15.78 -39.76
C GLU A 459 -6.35 14.84 -40.96
N LYS A 460 -5.27 14.18 -41.40
CA LYS A 460 -5.25 13.21 -42.51
C LYS A 460 -5.48 11.78 -42.01
N GLY A 461 -5.61 11.57 -40.70
CA GLY A 461 -5.82 10.28 -40.07
C GLY A 461 -4.58 9.41 -39.98
N ASN A 462 -3.38 9.99 -40.06
CA ASN A 462 -2.10 9.34 -39.79
C ASN A 462 -1.73 9.46 -38.31
N VAL A 463 -1.04 8.45 -37.80
CA VAL A 463 -0.60 8.43 -36.40
C VAL A 463 0.71 9.19 -36.27
N ILE A 464 0.69 10.27 -35.50
CA ILE A 464 1.86 11.12 -35.24
C ILE A 464 2.14 11.22 -33.75
N LEU A 465 3.38 11.53 -33.39
CA LEU A 465 3.74 11.83 -32.01
C LEU A 465 2.95 13.07 -31.56
N ALA A 466 2.38 13.04 -30.35
CA ALA A 466 1.64 14.18 -29.82
C ALA A 466 2.58 15.38 -29.53
N GLN A 467 3.85 15.09 -29.20
CA GLN A 467 4.93 16.07 -29.08
C GLN A 467 5.82 15.99 -30.32
N PRO A 468 5.89 17.02 -31.18
CA PRO A 468 6.86 17.06 -32.28
C PRO A 468 8.31 17.02 -31.77
N PHE A 469 9.25 16.60 -32.63
CA PHE A 469 10.66 16.88 -32.43
C PHE A 469 10.89 18.38 -32.57
N ASP A 470 11.55 19.01 -31.61
CA ASP A 470 12.26 20.25 -31.90
C ASP A 470 13.53 19.89 -32.71
N GLU A 471 13.91 20.69 -33.70
CA GLU A 471 15.07 20.42 -34.57
C GLU A 471 16.37 20.21 -33.76
N ASP A 472 16.45 20.83 -32.59
CA ASP A 472 17.57 20.72 -31.65
C ASP A 472 17.54 19.46 -30.78
N GLU A 473 16.54 18.59 -30.92
CA GLU A 473 16.46 17.27 -30.28
C GLU A 473 16.83 16.11 -31.21
N GLN A 474 16.97 16.37 -32.52
CA GLN A 474 17.32 15.33 -33.49
C GLN A 474 18.77 14.86 -33.29
N PHE A 475 18.96 13.75 -32.57
CA PHE A 475 20.28 13.22 -32.20
C PHE A 475 21.03 12.52 -33.34
N TRP A 476 20.56 12.64 -34.58
CA TRP A 476 21.23 12.16 -35.79
C TRP A 476 21.14 13.20 -36.91
N GLU A 477 22.12 13.20 -37.80
CA GLU A 477 22.09 13.96 -39.05
C GLU A 477 22.20 13.01 -40.24
N GLU A 478 21.43 13.26 -41.30
CA GLU A 478 21.57 12.57 -42.58
C GLU A 478 22.65 13.25 -43.43
N VAL A 479 23.78 12.58 -43.63
CA VAL A 479 24.92 13.09 -44.39
C VAL A 479 25.02 12.33 -45.71
N ILE A 480 24.88 13.03 -46.83
CA ILE A 480 25.06 12.44 -48.16
C ILE A 480 26.56 12.40 -48.46
N LYS A 481 27.14 11.20 -48.52
CA LYS A 481 28.54 10.98 -48.92
C LYS A 481 28.58 10.48 -50.35
N THR A 482 29.46 11.06 -51.16
CA THR A 482 29.68 10.62 -52.54
C THR A 482 30.95 9.79 -52.59
N ASP A 483 30.88 8.59 -53.17
CA ASP A 483 32.06 7.76 -53.38
C ASP A 483 32.95 8.30 -54.52
N ARG A 484 34.15 7.71 -54.69
CA ARG A 484 35.09 8.10 -55.76
C ARG A 484 34.54 7.81 -57.17
N SER A 485 33.44 7.10 -57.29
CA SER A 485 32.77 6.69 -58.53
C SER A 485 31.54 7.54 -58.86
N GLY A 486 31.20 8.52 -58.00
CA GLY A 486 30.05 9.42 -58.18
C GLY A 486 28.73 8.90 -57.61
N ASN A 487 28.70 7.75 -56.93
CA ASN A 487 27.49 7.26 -56.28
C ASN A 487 27.31 7.94 -54.92
N THR A 488 26.09 8.39 -54.66
CA THR A 488 25.70 8.98 -53.37
C THR A 488 25.16 7.91 -52.44
N ARG A 489 25.66 7.86 -51.20
CA ARG A 489 25.11 7.07 -50.10
C ARG A 489 24.72 7.99 -48.95
N THR A 490 23.57 7.75 -48.34
CA THR A 490 23.18 8.44 -47.10
C THR A 490 23.80 7.72 -45.91
N GLU A 491 24.59 8.43 -45.14
CA GLU A 491 25.18 7.97 -43.88
C GLU A 491 24.55 8.76 -42.73
N TYR A 492 24.38 8.13 -41.57
CA TYR A 492 23.79 8.75 -40.41
C TYR A 492 24.89 9.03 -39.38
N GLU A 493 25.01 10.28 -38.96
CA GLU A 493 26.01 10.72 -37.98
C GLU A 493 25.35 11.17 -36.66
N PHE A 494 25.92 10.76 -35.53
CA PHE A 494 25.35 11.06 -34.21
C PHE A 494 25.61 12.50 -33.78
N ARG A 495 24.57 13.19 -33.31
CA ARG A 495 24.64 14.58 -32.80
C ARG A 495 24.63 14.60 -31.28
N TYR A 496 25.81 14.82 -30.68
CA TYR A 496 25.99 14.82 -29.22
C TYR A 496 25.20 15.92 -28.50
N VAL A 497 25.17 17.14 -29.07
CA VAL A 497 24.45 18.27 -28.46
C VAL A 497 22.95 17.99 -28.46
N ASN A 498 22.41 17.56 -29.59
CA ASN A 498 20.98 17.27 -29.72
C ASN A 498 20.56 16.06 -28.88
N SER A 499 21.40 15.02 -28.76
CA SER A 499 21.18 13.91 -27.83
C SER A 499 21.11 14.37 -26.38
N LYS A 500 22.02 15.26 -25.99
CA LYS A 500 22.00 15.88 -24.67
C LYS A 500 20.69 16.65 -24.47
N ASN A 501 20.31 17.53 -25.40
CA ASN A 501 19.06 18.30 -25.33
C ASN A 501 17.85 17.36 -25.22
N PHE A 502 17.78 16.34 -26.08
CA PHE A 502 16.74 15.32 -26.09
C PHE A 502 16.53 14.67 -24.71
N LEU A 503 17.63 14.24 -24.06
CA LEU A 503 17.59 13.64 -22.73
C LEU A 503 17.18 14.68 -21.67
N GLN A 504 17.74 15.88 -21.72
CA GLN A 504 17.47 16.92 -20.73
C GLN A 504 16.03 17.44 -20.77
N ASN A 505 15.48 17.65 -21.96
CA ASN A 505 14.10 18.06 -22.16
C ASN A 505 13.11 17.00 -21.67
N ARG A 506 13.57 15.75 -21.54
CA ARG A 506 12.83 14.62 -20.95
C ARG A 506 13.20 14.37 -19.49
N GLY A 507 13.78 15.36 -18.82
CA GLY A 507 14.02 15.33 -17.37
C GLY A 507 15.26 14.56 -16.93
N PHE A 508 16.10 14.06 -17.86
CA PHE A 508 17.35 13.41 -17.49
C PHE A 508 18.43 14.44 -17.15
N GLY A 509 19.08 14.26 -16.00
CA GLY A 509 20.12 15.18 -15.57
C GLY A 509 20.98 14.63 -14.46
N ARG A 510 21.75 15.53 -13.84
CA ARG A 510 22.57 15.23 -12.66
C ARG A 510 22.05 15.98 -11.45
N LEU A 511 22.07 15.33 -10.29
CA LEU A 511 21.84 15.98 -9.00
C LEU A 511 23.15 16.04 -8.22
N ARG A 512 23.46 17.19 -7.62
CA ARG A 512 24.60 17.31 -6.70
C ARG A 512 24.26 16.67 -5.35
N ARG A 513 25.13 15.77 -4.89
CA ARG A 513 25.05 15.17 -3.56
C ARG A 513 25.78 16.02 -2.53
N LEU A 514 25.50 15.78 -1.24
CA LEU A 514 26.17 16.43 -0.11
C LEU A 514 27.70 16.21 -0.10
N ASP A 515 28.16 15.07 -0.61
CA ASP A 515 29.58 14.70 -0.67
C ASP A 515 30.34 15.32 -1.87
N LYS A 516 29.70 16.27 -2.57
CA LYS A 516 30.17 16.94 -3.79
C LYS A 516 30.28 16.02 -5.01
N THR A 517 29.88 14.76 -4.92
CA THR A 517 29.68 13.91 -6.09
C THR A 517 28.33 14.23 -6.74
N TYR A 518 28.01 13.54 -7.83
CA TYR A 518 26.71 13.64 -8.46
C TYR A 518 26.09 12.27 -8.66
N GLN A 519 24.78 12.27 -8.81
CA GLN A 519 23.99 11.11 -9.20
C GLN A 519 23.17 11.46 -10.43
N PHE A 520 22.97 10.50 -11.33
CA PHE A 520 22.04 10.67 -12.43
C PHE A 520 20.60 10.57 -11.90
N ILE A 521 19.76 11.48 -12.36
CA ILE A 521 18.34 11.50 -12.02
C ILE A 521 17.48 11.64 -13.27
N HIS A 522 16.27 11.12 -13.17
CA HIS A 522 15.18 11.38 -14.11
C HIS A 522 14.08 12.12 -13.33
N LEU A 523 13.83 13.35 -13.72
CA LEU A 523 12.75 14.18 -13.20
C LEU A 523 11.53 14.05 -14.12
N ASP A 524 10.53 13.31 -13.67
CA ASP A 524 9.21 13.21 -14.30
C ASP A 524 8.19 13.79 -13.31
N PRO A 525 7.93 15.12 -13.37
CA PRO A 525 7.22 15.82 -12.31
C PRO A 525 5.88 15.15 -11.94
N PRO A 526 5.59 14.99 -10.63
CA PRO A 526 6.34 15.52 -9.49
C PRO A 526 7.45 14.60 -8.97
N VAL A 527 7.76 13.48 -9.65
CA VAL A 527 8.64 12.43 -9.14
C VAL A 527 10.07 12.59 -9.66
N VAL A 528 11.03 12.45 -8.75
CA VAL A 528 12.46 12.36 -9.04
C VAL A 528 12.89 10.93 -8.78
N ARG A 529 13.48 10.30 -9.80
CA ARG A 529 14.03 8.96 -9.73
C ARG A 529 15.55 9.01 -9.79
N ALA A 530 16.20 8.26 -8.91
CA ALA A 530 17.59 7.86 -9.07
C ALA A 530 17.74 6.88 -10.25
N ILE A 531 18.64 7.17 -11.19
CA ILE A 531 18.90 6.30 -12.34
C ILE A 531 20.39 5.99 -12.47
N ASP A 532 20.68 4.92 -13.20
CA ASP A 532 22.02 4.66 -13.71
C ASP A 532 22.19 5.26 -15.12
N ALA A 533 23.44 5.39 -15.56
CA ALA A 533 23.76 5.82 -16.92
C ALA A 533 23.12 4.90 -17.99
N SER A 534 22.99 3.61 -17.69
CA SER A 534 22.32 2.64 -18.56
C SER A 534 20.83 2.96 -18.75
N ASP A 535 20.14 3.49 -17.74
CA ASP A 535 18.71 3.81 -17.87
C ASP A 535 18.47 4.93 -18.89
N ALA A 536 19.27 5.99 -18.85
CA ALA A 536 19.21 7.10 -19.81
C ALA A 536 19.56 6.64 -21.23
N ARG A 537 20.56 5.77 -21.34
CA ARG A 537 20.94 5.13 -22.60
C ARG A 537 19.79 4.28 -23.15
N ASP A 538 19.27 3.37 -22.35
CA ASP A 538 18.21 2.45 -22.75
C ASP A 538 16.94 3.22 -23.12
N TYR A 539 16.68 4.36 -22.48
CA TYR A 539 15.63 5.30 -22.87
C TYR A 539 15.84 5.81 -24.31
N LEU A 540 17.04 6.30 -24.64
CA LEU A 540 17.37 6.79 -25.99
C LEU A 540 17.31 5.67 -27.04
N PHE A 541 17.77 4.45 -26.73
CA PHE A 541 17.67 3.30 -27.64
C PHE A 541 16.23 2.85 -27.86
N ASN A 542 15.44 2.73 -26.80
CA ASN A 542 14.03 2.37 -26.92
C ASN A 542 13.26 3.42 -27.72
N PHE A 543 13.59 4.69 -27.53
CA PHE A 543 13.07 5.76 -28.37
C PHE A 543 13.47 5.55 -29.84
N ALA A 544 14.76 5.45 -30.15
CA ALA A 544 15.20 5.29 -31.54
C ALA A 544 14.58 4.05 -32.24
N ASN A 545 14.45 2.94 -31.51
CA ASN A 545 13.83 1.72 -32.03
C ASN A 545 12.37 1.91 -32.45
N LEU A 546 11.64 2.79 -31.76
CA LEU A 546 10.23 3.06 -32.01
C LEU A 546 10.00 4.19 -33.03
N TYR A 547 10.92 5.16 -33.12
CA TYR A 547 10.71 6.43 -33.84
C TYR A 547 11.66 6.69 -35.01
N CYS A 548 12.83 6.07 -35.02
CA CYS A 548 13.86 6.36 -35.99
C CYS A 548 13.94 5.26 -37.06
N LYS A 549 14.47 5.63 -38.22
CA LYS A 549 14.74 4.68 -39.30
C LYS A 549 15.72 3.59 -38.81
N LYS A 550 15.65 2.42 -39.44
CA LYS A 550 16.50 1.26 -39.10
C LYS A 550 17.99 1.62 -39.07
N GLU A 551 18.43 2.49 -39.98
CA GLU A 551 19.82 2.92 -40.11
C GLU A 551 20.31 3.76 -38.91
N VAL A 552 19.42 4.56 -38.31
CA VAL A 552 19.71 5.30 -37.07
C VAL A 552 19.88 4.33 -35.89
N ASN A 553 19.05 3.29 -35.83
CA ASN A 553 19.19 2.23 -34.83
C ASN A 553 20.49 1.46 -35.00
N GLU A 554 20.86 1.10 -36.25
CA GLU A 554 22.15 0.48 -36.53
C GLU A 554 23.33 1.39 -36.16
N MET A 555 23.25 2.69 -36.42
CA MET A 555 24.25 3.67 -36.00
C MET A 555 24.42 3.62 -34.47
N LEU A 556 23.33 3.75 -33.72
CA LEU A 556 23.38 3.71 -32.25
C LEU A 556 23.97 2.40 -31.73
N ILE A 557 23.55 1.25 -32.28
CA ILE A 557 24.06 -0.08 -31.88
C ILE A 557 25.57 -0.21 -32.14
N LYS A 558 26.06 0.33 -33.26
CA LYS A 558 27.50 0.31 -33.59
C LYS A 558 28.33 1.18 -32.64
N GLY A 559 27.76 2.26 -32.10
CA GLY A 559 28.46 3.25 -31.26
C GLY A 559 27.97 3.37 -29.82
N VAL A 560 27.35 2.33 -29.24
CA VAL A 560 26.72 2.35 -27.90
C VAL A 560 27.60 3.01 -26.83
N SER A 561 28.84 2.56 -26.69
CA SER A 561 29.79 3.07 -25.69
C SER A 561 30.31 4.46 -26.04
N GLN A 562 30.38 4.80 -27.32
CA GLN A 562 30.92 6.07 -27.82
C GLN A 562 29.92 7.22 -27.70
N TYR A 563 28.65 6.97 -27.98
CA TYR A 563 27.61 8.00 -28.11
C TYR A 563 26.92 8.32 -26.78
N VAL A 564 26.64 7.31 -25.97
CA VAL A 564 25.83 7.40 -24.75
C VAL A 564 26.46 6.64 -23.57
N GLY A 565 27.80 6.59 -23.53
CA GLY A 565 28.55 6.07 -22.39
C GLY A 565 28.47 6.99 -21.15
N PRO A 566 28.85 6.49 -19.95
CA PRO A 566 28.79 7.25 -18.69
C PRO A 566 29.52 8.60 -18.76
N ASP A 567 30.67 8.65 -19.44
CA ASP A 567 31.46 9.89 -19.61
C ASP A 567 30.72 10.92 -20.46
N LYS A 568 29.97 10.50 -21.49
CA LYS A 568 29.16 11.40 -22.32
C LYS A 568 27.94 11.91 -21.55
N LEU A 569 27.28 11.02 -20.81
CA LEU A 569 26.13 11.37 -19.97
C LEU A 569 26.54 12.29 -18.81
N SER A 570 27.80 12.24 -18.36
CA SER A 570 28.33 13.21 -17.39
C SER A 570 28.26 14.67 -17.88
N LEU A 571 27.97 14.93 -19.16
CA LEU A 571 27.79 16.28 -19.71
C LEU A 571 26.36 16.83 -19.57
N LEU A 572 25.39 16.01 -19.14
CA LEU A 572 24.03 16.47 -18.82
C LEU A 572 24.10 17.59 -17.77
N SER A 573 23.26 18.63 -17.87
CA SER A 573 23.28 19.70 -16.87
C SER A 573 22.77 19.20 -15.52
N PHE A 574 23.10 19.95 -14.47
CA PHE A 574 22.51 19.70 -13.16
C PHE A 574 21.05 20.12 -13.17
N ILE A 575 20.20 19.29 -12.57
CA ILE A 575 18.81 19.61 -12.27
C ILE A 575 18.76 19.87 -10.76
N GLU A 576 18.07 20.93 -10.36
CA GLU A 576 17.79 21.25 -8.96
C GLU A 576 16.31 21.01 -8.69
N PRO A 577 15.91 19.81 -8.20
CA PRO A 577 14.53 19.54 -7.89
C PRO A 577 14.05 20.42 -6.72
N ASN A 578 12.84 20.94 -6.84
CA ASN A 578 12.18 21.72 -5.81
C ASN A 578 11.63 20.81 -4.69
N PHE A 579 12.45 20.34 -3.76
CA PHE A 579 11.99 19.57 -2.60
C PHE A 579 11.43 20.50 -1.50
N ILE A 580 10.33 20.11 -0.85
CA ILE A 580 9.83 20.82 0.34
C ILE A 580 10.82 20.67 1.50
N ALA A 581 11.12 21.78 2.16
CA ALA A 581 11.82 21.77 3.43
C ALA A 581 10.87 21.30 4.55
N PRO A 582 11.27 20.34 5.40
CA PRO A 582 10.43 19.88 6.50
C PRO A 582 10.05 20.99 7.48
N THR A 583 8.76 21.14 7.74
CA THR A 583 8.21 22.16 8.64
C THR A 583 7.86 21.60 10.02
N ARG A 584 7.76 22.47 11.02
CA ARG A 584 7.46 22.06 12.41
C ARG A 584 5.98 21.77 12.66
N ASP A 585 5.11 22.28 11.80
CA ASP A 585 3.65 22.33 11.95
C ASP A 585 2.91 21.34 11.02
N SER A 586 3.59 20.78 10.03
CA SER A 586 2.99 19.87 9.07
C SER A 586 3.91 18.75 8.62
N GLN A 587 3.29 17.64 8.20
CA GLN A 587 3.94 16.48 7.59
C GLN A 587 3.12 16.01 6.39
N TYR A 588 3.81 15.58 5.33
CA TYR A 588 3.18 15.02 4.14
C TYR A 588 3.29 13.49 4.09
N PHE A 589 2.23 12.84 3.63
CA PHE A 589 2.27 11.46 3.17
C PHE A 589 1.90 11.39 1.69
N TYR A 590 2.72 10.72 0.90
CA TYR A 590 2.58 10.63 -0.56
C TYR A 590 2.08 9.23 -0.93
N PHE A 591 0.90 9.14 -1.54
CA PHE A 591 0.29 7.88 -2.01
C PHE A 591 0.25 7.84 -3.53
N ASP A 592 -0.32 6.78 -4.13
CA ASP A 592 -0.31 6.62 -5.59
C ASP A 592 -1.01 7.78 -6.34
N LYS A 593 -2.19 8.20 -5.87
CA LYS A 593 -3.03 9.19 -6.57
C LYS A 593 -3.20 10.50 -5.82
N ILE A 594 -2.99 10.47 -4.51
CA ILE A 594 -3.26 11.59 -3.61
C ILE A 594 -2.11 11.72 -2.63
N CYS A 595 -2.09 12.86 -1.95
CA CYS A 595 -1.19 13.14 -0.86
C CYS A 595 -2.00 13.66 0.33
N TRP A 596 -1.57 13.34 1.54
CA TRP A 596 -2.14 13.90 2.76
C TRP A 596 -1.19 14.92 3.34
N GLN A 597 -1.67 16.14 3.52
CA GLN A 597 -1.03 17.11 4.40
C GLN A 597 -1.64 16.98 5.79
N VAL A 598 -0.84 16.52 6.75
CA VAL A 598 -1.23 16.38 8.15
C VAL A 598 -0.74 17.60 8.92
N THR A 599 -1.66 18.29 9.57
CA THR A 599 -1.41 19.41 10.49
C THR A 599 -2.00 19.08 11.86
N GLY A 600 -1.66 19.87 12.89
CA GLY A 600 -2.20 19.66 14.24
C GLY A 600 -3.72 19.55 14.29
N ASP A 601 -4.43 20.30 13.44
CA ASP A 601 -5.89 20.41 13.49
C ASP A 601 -6.60 19.53 12.45
N LYS A 602 -6.02 19.34 11.26
CA LYS A 602 -6.69 18.65 10.14
C LYS A 602 -5.73 17.84 9.27
N VAL A 603 -6.31 16.88 8.53
CA VAL A 603 -5.68 16.19 7.41
C VAL A 603 -6.37 16.66 6.13
N VAL A 604 -5.61 17.15 5.17
CA VAL A 604 -6.12 17.60 3.87
C VAL A 604 -5.65 16.63 2.79
N GLU A 605 -6.59 16.06 2.04
CA GLU A 605 -6.29 15.27 0.85
C GLU A 605 -6.07 16.20 -0.34
N VAL A 606 -4.94 16.03 -1.01
CA VAL A 606 -4.47 16.90 -2.09
C VAL A 606 -4.08 16.02 -3.27
N GLY A 607 -4.64 16.28 -4.46
CA GLY A 607 -4.25 15.58 -5.69
C GLY A 607 -2.97 16.14 -6.29
N TYR A 608 -2.20 15.30 -7.00
CA TYR A 608 -0.90 15.67 -7.58
C TYR A 608 -0.95 16.82 -8.59
N GLU A 609 -2.12 17.09 -9.17
CA GLU A 609 -2.38 18.24 -10.05
C GLU A 609 -2.15 19.61 -9.38
N SER A 610 -2.17 19.66 -8.04
CA SER A 610 -1.98 20.89 -7.27
C SER A 610 -0.59 21.03 -6.64
N PHE A 611 0.35 20.13 -6.97
CA PHE A 611 1.71 20.10 -6.43
C PHE A 611 2.65 21.01 -7.21
N SER A 612 3.37 21.89 -6.49
CA SER A 612 4.43 22.73 -7.06
C SER A 612 5.85 22.23 -6.74
N HIS A 613 5.96 21.16 -5.96
CA HIS A 613 7.22 20.60 -5.48
C HIS A 613 7.43 19.16 -5.95
N HIS A 614 8.69 18.74 -5.91
CA HIS A 614 9.12 17.41 -6.29
C HIS A 614 9.26 16.50 -5.07
N ILE A 615 9.17 15.19 -5.32
CA ILE A 615 9.37 14.13 -4.33
C ILE A 615 10.26 13.04 -4.91
N TRP A 616 10.97 12.34 -4.06
CA TRP A 616 11.66 11.12 -4.46
C TRP A 616 10.66 9.99 -4.72
N GLU A 617 10.94 9.13 -5.71
CA GLU A 617 10.13 7.96 -6.03
C GLU A 617 9.85 7.09 -4.79
N GLU A 618 10.83 6.91 -3.89
CA GLU A 618 10.68 6.06 -2.70
C GLU A 618 9.76 6.66 -1.62
N GLN A 619 9.48 7.97 -1.70
CA GLN A 619 8.51 8.64 -0.82
C GLN A 619 7.07 8.32 -1.23
N ARG A 620 6.81 8.07 -2.52
CA ARG A 620 5.48 7.71 -3.03
C ARG A 620 5.16 6.26 -2.67
N LYS A 621 4.09 6.07 -1.90
CA LYS A 621 3.62 4.74 -1.49
C LYS A 621 2.62 4.21 -2.50
N ASN A 622 2.84 2.99 -2.98
CA ASN A 622 1.92 2.27 -3.87
C ASN A 622 0.67 1.74 -3.14
N THR A 623 0.38 2.26 -1.95
CA THR A 623 -0.79 1.89 -1.15
C THR A 623 -1.87 2.95 -1.36
N PRO A 624 -3.08 2.56 -1.80
CA PRO A 624 -4.21 3.47 -1.77
C PRO A 624 -4.53 3.78 -0.30
N ALA A 625 -4.75 5.06 -0.01
CA ALA A 625 -5.17 5.52 1.30
C ALA A 625 -6.37 6.46 1.11
N LYS A 626 -7.30 6.42 2.05
CA LYS A 626 -8.45 7.32 2.12
C LYS A 626 -8.61 7.85 3.55
N TYR A 627 -8.61 9.17 3.68
CA TYR A 627 -8.80 9.79 4.97
C TYR A 627 -10.25 9.57 5.45
N LEU A 628 -10.41 9.14 6.71
CA LEU A 628 -11.72 8.77 7.26
C LEU A 628 -12.50 9.98 7.83
N GLY A 629 -11.94 11.19 7.74
CA GLY A 629 -12.60 12.43 8.17
C GLY A 629 -12.60 12.66 9.69
N LYS A 630 -12.24 11.66 10.50
CA LYS A 630 -12.24 11.72 11.97
C LYS A 630 -11.00 11.04 12.55
N GLN A 631 -10.57 11.52 13.72
CA GLN A 631 -9.53 10.87 14.51
C GLN A 631 -9.97 9.48 15.00
N LEU A 632 -9.01 8.56 15.07
CA LEU A 632 -9.25 7.22 15.61
C LEU A 632 -9.26 7.23 17.14
N ILE A 633 -8.42 8.08 17.73
CA ILE A 633 -8.31 8.30 19.17
C ILE A 633 -8.12 9.78 19.47
N SER A 634 -8.84 10.27 20.49
CA SER A 634 -8.73 11.64 20.97
C SER A 634 -8.49 11.65 22.47
N PHE A 635 -7.60 12.55 22.92
CA PHE A 635 -7.26 12.73 24.34
C PHE A 635 -7.76 14.08 24.88
N LYS A 636 -8.21 14.06 26.13
CA LYS A 636 -8.50 15.23 26.97
C LYS A 636 -7.55 15.23 28.17
N GLU A 637 -6.94 16.37 28.46
CA GLU A 637 -6.11 16.60 29.64
C GLU A 637 -6.88 17.49 30.62
N ASN A 638 -7.02 17.05 31.87
CA ASN A 638 -7.52 17.86 32.99
C ASN A 638 -6.55 17.72 34.17
N SER A 639 -5.78 18.77 34.48
CA SER A 639 -4.88 18.83 35.65
C SER A 639 -3.93 17.62 35.79
N GLY A 640 -3.34 17.16 34.69
CA GLY A 640 -2.43 16.00 34.69
C GLY A 640 -3.12 14.62 34.63
N LYS A 641 -4.46 14.58 34.66
CA LYS A 641 -5.24 13.38 34.32
C LYS A 641 -5.56 13.37 32.82
N TYR A 642 -5.23 12.28 32.16
CA TYR A 642 -5.47 12.04 30.75
C TYR A 642 -6.57 11.00 30.58
N GLN A 643 -7.53 11.30 29.71
CA GLN A 643 -8.57 10.37 29.31
C GLN A 643 -8.68 10.35 27.79
N TYR A 644 -8.92 9.18 27.21
CA TYR A 644 -9.09 9.01 25.78
C TYR A 644 -10.45 8.44 25.42
N SER A 645 -10.88 8.70 24.19
CA SER A 645 -12.06 8.10 23.56
C SER A 645 -11.70 7.58 22.18
N LEU A 646 -12.24 6.42 21.81
CA LEU A 646 -12.07 5.80 20.50
C LEU A 646 -13.28 6.08 19.62
N SER A 647 -13.05 6.32 18.32
CA SER A 647 -14.12 6.28 17.32
C SER A 647 -14.45 4.83 16.93
N GLU A 648 -15.54 4.62 16.19
CA GLU A 648 -15.91 3.30 15.67
C GLU A 648 -14.76 2.67 14.85
N ASN A 649 -14.15 3.46 13.96
CA ASN A 649 -12.98 3.04 13.19
C ASN A 649 -11.76 2.84 14.08
N GLY A 650 -11.62 3.61 15.17
CA GLY A 650 -10.55 3.42 16.14
C GLY A 650 -10.61 2.07 16.84
N GLN A 651 -11.82 1.59 17.16
CA GLN A 651 -12.03 0.27 17.76
C GLN A 651 -11.67 -0.87 16.79
N LYS A 652 -11.85 -0.66 15.48
CA LYS A 652 -11.52 -1.64 14.42
C LYS A 652 -10.03 -1.67 14.04
N CYS A 653 -9.24 -0.69 14.46
CA CYS A 653 -7.83 -0.58 14.08
C CYS A 653 -6.96 -1.52 14.92
N HIS A 654 -6.44 -2.59 14.29
CA HIS A 654 -5.64 -3.61 14.99
C HIS A 654 -4.40 -3.01 15.68
N PHE A 655 -3.67 -2.12 15.00
CA PHE A 655 -2.45 -1.56 15.56
C PHE A 655 -2.71 -0.60 16.74
N LEU A 656 -3.84 0.13 16.71
CA LEU A 656 -4.25 0.95 17.85
C LEU A 656 -4.62 0.08 19.05
N GLY A 657 -5.37 -1.01 18.83
CA GLY A 657 -5.65 -2.01 19.86
C GLY A 657 -4.37 -2.57 20.48
N PHE A 658 -3.38 -2.90 19.66
CA PHE A 658 -2.07 -3.35 20.14
C PHE A 658 -1.35 -2.31 21.02
N LEU A 659 -1.38 -1.03 20.64
CA LEU A 659 -0.78 0.04 21.44
C LEU A 659 -1.49 0.24 22.78
N ILE A 660 -2.82 0.06 22.81
CA ILE A 660 -3.62 0.08 24.05
C ILE A 660 -3.19 -1.09 24.95
N ASN A 661 -3.15 -2.30 24.41
CA ASN A 661 -2.81 -3.51 25.16
C ASN A 661 -1.38 -3.45 25.73
N THR A 662 -0.41 -3.01 24.93
CA THR A 662 0.99 -2.82 25.38
C THR A 662 1.19 -1.62 26.33
N SER A 663 0.15 -0.82 26.54
CA SER A 663 0.13 0.28 27.51
C SER A 663 -0.67 -0.07 28.77
N ASN A 664 -1.32 -1.22 28.80
CA ASN A 664 -2.09 -1.68 29.94
C ASN A 664 -1.18 -2.46 30.92
N PHE A 665 -0.80 -1.85 32.04
CA PHE A 665 0.00 -2.48 33.09
C PHE A 665 -0.83 -3.16 34.19
N ILE A 666 -2.15 -2.97 34.18
CA ILE A 666 -3.07 -3.48 35.21
C ILE A 666 -3.93 -4.65 34.73
N TRP A 667 -3.63 -5.21 33.54
CA TRP A 667 -4.44 -6.24 32.90
C TRP A 667 -4.63 -7.53 33.71
N ARG A 668 -3.80 -7.78 34.73
CA ARG A 668 -3.93 -8.92 35.67
C ARG A 668 -4.73 -8.61 36.94
N LYS A 669 -5.08 -7.34 37.18
CA LYS A 669 -5.83 -6.92 38.37
C LYS A 669 -7.31 -7.09 38.14
N SER A 670 -8.04 -7.42 39.20
CA SER A 670 -9.50 -7.41 39.17
C SER A 670 -10.02 -5.96 39.14
N PRO A 671 -11.23 -5.70 38.59
CA PRO A 671 -11.78 -4.35 38.52
C PRO A 671 -11.87 -3.61 39.85
N SER A 672 -12.03 -4.33 40.96
CA SER A 672 -12.07 -3.78 42.33
C SER A 672 -10.70 -3.33 42.86
N GLU A 673 -9.60 -3.79 42.28
CA GLU A 673 -8.22 -3.49 42.70
C GLU A 673 -7.57 -2.38 41.85
N ILE A 674 -8.31 -1.83 40.88
CA ILE A 674 -7.81 -0.82 39.94
C ILE A 674 -8.09 0.57 40.51
N GLU A 675 -7.02 1.31 40.78
CA GLU A 675 -7.11 2.70 41.22
C GLU A 675 -7.18 3.66 40.02
N GLU A 676 -7.84 4.81 40.18
CA GLU A 676 -7.92 5.83 39.11
C GLU A 676 -6.54 6.32 38.65
N GLU A 677 -5.57 6.38 39.55
CA GLU A 677 -4.20 6.79 39.24
C GLU A 677 -3.52 5.80 38.30
N GLU A 678 -3.71 4.49 38.49
CA GLU A 678 -3.14 3.47 37.61
C GLU A 678 -3.79 3.46 36.22
N VAL A 679 -5.08 3.79 36.14
CA VAL A 679 -5.75 4.03 34.84
C VAL A 679 -5.12 5.24 34.14
N ASN A 680 -4.86 6.32 34.89
CA ASN A 680 -4.19 7.49 34.34
C ASN A 680 -2.76 7.17 33.86
N GLU A 681 -1.99 6.36 34.62
CA GLU A 681 -0.66 5.90 34.20
C GLU A 681 -0.71 5.16 32.85
N ASN A 682 -1.64 4.21 32.69
CA ASN A 682 -1.83 3.51 31.42
C ASN A 682 -2.17 4.47 30.26
N ASN A 683 -3.02 5.48 30.52
CA ASN A 683 -3.37 6.49 29.53
C ASN A 683 -2.16 7.35 29.13
N ILE A 684 -1.29 7.69 30.08
CA ILE A 684 -0.04 8.40 29.81
C ILE A 684 0.91 7.49 29.01
N HIS A 685 1.03 6.20 29.34
CA HIS A 685 1.83 5.25 28.57
C HIS A 685 1.36 5.16 27.11
N LEU A 686 0.05 5.09 26.87
CA LEU A 686 -0.53 5.06 25.52
C LEU A 686 -0.25 6.36 24.77
N LEU A 687 -0.54 7.51 25.39
CA LEU A 687 -0.30 8.82 24.80
C LEU A 687 1.17 9.03 24.45
N SER A 688 2.09 8.59 25.33
CA SER A 688 3.53 8.63 25.12
C SER A 688 3.96 7.84 23.88
N LYS A 689 3.46 6.60 23.71
CA LYS A 689 3.74 5.77 22.52
C LYS A 689 3.21 6.43 21.24
N LEU A 690 1.97 6.93 21.25
CA LEU A 690 1.36 7.59 20.09
C LEU A 690 2.12 8.87 19.69
N CYS A 691 2.48 9.70 20.66
CA CYS A 691 3.27 10.92 20.41
C CYS A 691 4.69 10.59 19.93
N ALA A 692 5.32 9.55 20.46
CA ALA A 692 6.64 9.12 19.99
C ALA A 692 6.62 8.62 18.55
N ILE A 693 5.57 7.87 18.14
CA ILE A 693 5.37 7.49 16.74
C ILE A 693 5.20 8.74 15.87
N GLY A 694 4.38 9.71 16.30
CA GLY A 694 4.23 11.01 15.62
C GLY A 694 5.55 11.75 15.45
N TYR A 695 6.35 11.84 16.52
CA TYR A 695 7.70 12.44 16.49
C TYR A 695 8.64 11.76 15.49
N MET A 696 8.62 10.42 15.43
CA MET A 696 9.47 9.68 14.49
C MET A 696 9.01 9.81 13.03
N LEU A 697 7.72 10.07 12.78
CA LEU A 697 7.17 10.28 11.44
C LEU A 697 7.37 11.71 10.91
N MET A 698 7.41 12.70 11.79
CA MET A 698 7.73 14.09 11.41
C MET A 698 9.12 14.12 10.79
N GLU A 699 9.28 14.67 9.59
CA GLU A 699 10.60 14.80 8.97
C GLU A 699 11.44 15.92 9.62
N CYS A 700 10.80 16.96 10.12
CA CYS A 700 11.48 18.08 10.78
C CYS A 700 12.21 17.61 12.04
N LYS A 701 13.48 18.02 12.21
CA LYS A 701 14.23 17.88 13.46
C LYS A 701 14.35 19.23 14.14
N ASP A 702 13.84 19.30 15.36
CA ASP A 702 13.98 20.46 16.23
C ASP A 702 15.11 20.22 17.24
N ALA A 703 16.10 21.11 17.27
CA ALA A 703 17.22 21.05 18.21
C ALA A 703 16.75 21.09 19.68
N ASN A 704 15.62 21.75 19.96
CA ASN A 704 15.06 21.85 21.32
C ASN A 704 14.41 20.54 21.81
N VAL A 705 14.11 19.61 20.90
CA VAL A 705 13.33 18.39 21.19
C VAL A 705 14.07 17.12 20.73
N ALA A 706 15.33 17.25 20.31
CA ALA A 706 16.12 16.17 19.74
C ALA A 706 16.33 15.01 20.73
N ARG A 707 15.59 13.91 20.53
CA ARG A 707 15.57 12.72 21.40
C ARG A 707 15.67 11.44 20.59
N ALA A 708 16.28 10.41 21.18
CA ALA A 708 16.14 9.02 20.76
C ALA A 708 14.96 8.38 21.49
N VAL A 709 14.09 7.71 20.73
CA VAL A 709 12.96 6.95 21.28
C VAL A 709 13.46 5.56 21.65
N ILE A 710 13.19 5.12 22.89
CA ILE A 710 13.71 3.87 23.43
C ILE A 710 12.54 3.02 23.93
N GLY A 711 12.23 1.93 23.22
CA GLY A 711 11.26 0.93 23.65
C GLY A 711 11.91 -0.09 24.59
N MET A 712 11.42 -0.16 25.82
CA MET A 712 11.92 -1.05 26.87
C MET A 712 10.79 -1.81 27.56
N ASP A 713 11.12 -2.95 28.16
CA ASP A 713 10.16 -3.72 28.94
C ASP A 713 9.86 -3.02 30.28
N GLY A 714 8.57 -2.88 30.60
CA GLY A 714 8.13 -2.14 31.78
C GLY A 714 8.21 -2.95 33.09
N LYS A 715 8.32 -4.28 33.01
CA LYS A 715 8.73 -5.11 34.16
C LYS A 715 10.25 -5.33 34.14
N LEU A 716 10.93 -4.79 35.15
CA LEU A 716 12.25 -5.26 35.54
C LEU A 716 12.07 -6.64 36.17
N SER A 717 12.45 -7.68 35.44
CA SER A 717 12.67 -9.02 35.99
C SER A 717 13.69 -8.98 37.12
N GLU A 718 13.56 -9.90 38.07
CA GLU A 718 14.65 -10.21 38.99
C GLU A 718 15.88 -10.61 38.17
N VAL A 719 17.06 -10.27 38.69
CA VAL A 719 18.35 -10.25 37.99
C VAL A 719 18.53 -11.46 37.06
N GLY A 720 18.39 -11.26 35.74
CA GLY A 720 18.80 -12.23 34.73
C GLY A 720 17.72 -12.81 33.81
N GLU A 721 16.43 -12.64 34.10
CA GLU A 721 15.38 -13.12 33.19
C GLU A 721 15.06 -12.09 32.10
N SER A 722 15.02 -12.49 30.82
CA SER A 722 14.65 -11.61 29.71
C SER A 722 13.20 -11.87 29.32
N ASN A 723 12.29 -10.94 29.62
CA ASN A 723 10.90 -11.00 29.15
C ASN A 723 10.83 -10.57 27.67
N GLY A 724 11.24 -11.46 26.77
CA GLY A 724 11.14 -11.23 25.33
C GLY A 724 9.69 -11.08 24.85
N ARG A 725 9.52 -10.53 23.63
CA ARG A 725 8.25 -10.51 22.87
C ARG A 725 7.14 -9.55 23.34
N SER A 726 7.46 -8.54 24.14
CA SER A 726 6.55 -7.42 24.50
C SER A 726 6.04 -6.55 23.33
N GLY A 727 6.55 -6.75 22.12
CA GLY A 727 6.11 -6.04 20.92
C GLY A 727 6.85 -4.74 20.61
N LYS A 728 7.89 -4.37 21.37
CA LYS A 728 8.76 -3.20 21.09
C LYS A 728 9.30 -3.14 19.66
N SER A 729 9.77 -4.26 19.11
CA SER A 729 10.29 -4.30 17.73
C SER A 729 9.20 -4.12 16.67
N LEU A 730 7.91 -4.34 17.00
CA LEU A 730 6.79 -4.12 16.06
C LEU A 730 6.59 -2.64 15.70
N ILE A 731 6.95 -1.70 16.59
CA ILE A 731 7.00 -0.28 16.22
C ILE A 731 8.08 -0.06 15.16
N GLY A 732 9.27 -0.63 15.33
CA GLY A 732 10.35 -0.53 14.36
C GLY A 732 9.98 -1.13 12.99
N GLU A 733 9.29 -2.28 13.01
CA GLU A 733 8.78 -2.91 11.79
C GLU A 733 7.64 -2.12 11.13
N LEU A 734 6.75 -1.47 11.90
CA LEU A 734 5.82 -0.49 11.34
C LEU A 734 6.57 0.63 10.63
N MET A 735 7.57 1.24 11.28
CA MET A 735 8.35 2.33 10.71
C MET A 735 9.06 1.91 9.42
N ARG A 736 9.59 0.68 9.34
CA ARG A 736 10.19 0.11 8.13
C ARG A 736 9.24 0.11 6.93
N ARG A 737 7.93 -0.04 7.16
CA ARG A 737 6.92 -0.07 6.08
C ARG A 737 6.51 1.33 5.62
N VAL A 738 6.64 2.35 6.48
CA VAL A 738 6.06 3.68 6.23
C VAL A 738 7.09 4.77 5.92
N VAL A 739 8.32 4.66 6.43
CA VAL A 739 9.42 5.61 6.17
C VAL A 739 10.69 4.88 5.76
N SER A 740 11.63 5.60 5.15
CA SER A 740 12.96 5.07 4.81
C SER A 740 13.79 4.91 6.08
N ILE A 741 14.23 3.67 6.37
CA ILE A 741 15.00 3.37 7.58
C ILE A 741 16.36 2.73 7.27
N ALA A 742 17.33 2.95 8.16
CA ALA A 742 18.53 2.12 8.26
C ALA A 742 18.40 1.21 9.49
N TYR A 743 18.61 -0.08 9.31
CA TYR A 743 18.48 -1.08 10.37
C TYR A 743 19.86 -1.46 10.91
N VAL A 744 20.01 -1.47 12.23
CA VAL A 744 21.27 -1.82 12.90
C VAL A 744 21.00 -2.93 13.93
N PRO A 745 21.64 -4.10 13.83
CA PRO A 745 21.51 -5.15 14.83
C PRO A 745 22.25 -4.76 16.12
N GLY A 746 21.54 -4.66 17.23
CA GLY A 746 22.05 -4.21 18.53
C GLY A 746 22.76 -5.28 19.37
N LYS A 747 22.67 -6.57 18.99
CA LYS A 747 23.34 -7.70 19.67
C LYS A 747 24.84 -7.81 19.34
N ASN A 748 25.57 -6.70 19.46
CA ASN A 748 27.01 -6.64 19.27
C ASN A 748 27.66 -5.87 20.43
N ARG A 749 28.64 -6.48 21.10
CA ARG A 749 29.36 -5.83 22.23
C ARG A 749 30.26 -4.69 21.77
N ASP A 750 30.77 -4.78 20.56
CA ASP A 750 31.70 -3.83 19.95
C ASP A 750 31.01 -2.96 18.89
N LEU A 751 29.70 -2.75 19.02
CA LEU A 751 28.87 -2.09 18.01
C LEU A 751 29.46 -0.74 17.53
N PHE A 752 29.95 0.09 18.47
CA PHE A 752 30.50 1.40 18.16
C PHE A 752 32.00 1.39 17.78
N ASN A 753 32.68 0.25 17.91
CA ASN A 753 34.05 0.09 17.41
C ASN A 753 34.07 -0.13 15.90
N ASP A 754 32.95 -0.53 15.29
CA ASP A 754 32.79 -0.65 13.85
C ASP A 754 32.70 0.74 13.20
N GLN A 755 33.75 1.12 12.45
CA GLN A 755 33.79 2.38 11.72
C GLN A 755 32.71 2.49 10.62
N PHE A 756 32.11 1.36 10.22
CA PHE A 756 31.08 1.25 9.17
C PHE A 756 29.68 0.98 9.73
N ILE A 757 29.44 1.12 11.03
CA ILE A 757 28.12 0.93 11.67
C ILE A 757 26.98 1.69 10.96
N TRP A 758 27.28 2.86 10.38
CA TRP A 758 26.30 3.71 9.69
C TRP A 758 26.29 3.54 8.17
N ASN A 759 26.89 2.50 7.62
CA ASN A 759 27.04 2.31 6.16
C ASN A 759 25.71 2.34 5.39
N ASP A 760 24.61 1.95 6.03
CA ASP A 760 23.27 1.93 5.41
C ASP A 760 22.51 3.26 5.56
N VAL A 761 23.08 4.25 6.24
CA VAL A 761 22.50 5.60 6.40
C VAL A 761 22.86 6.44 5.18
N VAL A 762 21.86 6.70 4.32
CA VAL A 762 21.98 7.50 3.09
C VAL A 762 21.17 8.79 3.19
N GLU A 763 21.27 9.71 2.20
CA GLU A 763 20.64 11.04 2.28
C GLU A 763 19.11 11.02 2.46
N ASN A 764 18.43 9.95 2.03
CA ASN A 764 16.99 9.79 2.20
C ASN A 764 16.58 8.97 3.45
N THR A 765 17.53 8.53 4.28
CA THR A 765 17.23 7.80 5.52
C THR A 765 16.60 8.73 6.56
N LYS A 766 15.39 8.41 7.04
CA LYS A 766 14.63 9.24 7.99
C LYS A 766 14.74 8.74 9.43
N LEU A 767 14.89 7.43 9.62
CA LEU A 767 14.99 6.80 10.93
C LEU A 767 16.10 5.74 10.95
N VAL A 768 16.87 5.69 12.02
CA VAL A 768 17.76 4.58 12.33
C VAL A 768 17.09 3.72 13.40
N PHE A 769 16.88 2.44 13.08
CA PHE A 769 16.30 1.47 14.01
C PHE A 769 17.39 0.53 14.52
N ILE A 770 17.73 0.64 15.81
CA ILE A 770 18.67 -0.24 16.50
C ILE A 770 17.88 -1.26 17.32
N ASP A 771 17.83 -2.51 16.86
CA ASP A 771 16.98 -3.53 17.47
C ASP A 771 17.79 -4.44 18.42
N ASP A 772 17.15 -4.84 19.51
CA ASP A 772 17.65 -5.82 20.48
C ASP A 772 19.04 -5.47 21.08
N VAL A 773 19.21 -4.23 21.57
CA VAL A 773 20.49 -3.81 22.18
C VAL A 773 20.77 -4.50 23.51
N LEU A 774 22.06 -4.83 23.73
CA LEU A 774 22.56 -5.48 24.95
C LEU A 774 22.44 -4.57 26.18
N ARG A 775 22.45 -5.16 27.38
CA ARG A 775 22.46 -4.41 28.66
C ARG A 775 23.68 -3.48 28.80
N SER A 776 24.81 -3.85 28.20
CA SER A 776 26.05 -3.06 28.20
C SER A 776 26.08 -1.98 27.11
N PHE A 777 24.97 -1.70 26.44
CA PHE A 777 24.88 -0.71 25.39
C PHE A 777 25.15 0.69 25.94
N ASP A 778 26.18 1.33 25.41
CA ASP A 778 26.60 2.67 25.81
C ASP A 778 25.82 3.73 25.01
N PHE A 779 24.73 4.20 25.58
CA PHE A 779 23.87 5.21 24.95
C PHE A 779 24.56 6.58 24.78
N GLU A 780 25.58 6.88 25.58
CA GLU A 780 26.28 8.18 25.54
C GLU A 780 26.97 8.42 24.20
N GLN A 781 27.43 7.34 23.55
CA GLN A 781 28.08 7.40 22.23
C GLN A 781 27.14 7.90 21.12
N LEU A 782 25.82 7.88 21.33
CA LEU A 782 24.84 8.41 20.38
C LEU A 782 24.53 9.89 20.58
N PHE A 783 25.03 10.55 21.63
CA PHE A 783 24.74 11.97 21.88
C PHE A 783 25.09 12.89 20.69
N PRO A 784 26.24 12.72 20.01
CA PRO A 784 26.57 13.51 18.83
C PRO A 784 25.56 13.29 17.69
N ASN A 785 25.10 12.05 17.48
CA ASN A 785 24.14 11.70 16.43
C ASN A 785 22.74 12.26 16.71
N ILE A 786 22.35 12.34 17.99
CA ILE A 786 21.04 12.87 18.41
C ILE A 786 20.99 14.38 18.22
N THR A 787 22.02 15.09 18.71
CA THR A 787 21.99 16.56 18.88
C THR A 787 22.83 17.35 17.86
N GLY A 788 23.64 16.69 17.04
CA GLY A 788 24.54 17.32 16.08
C GLY A 788 24.48 16.72 14.67
N ASP A 789 25.51 17.03 13.90
CA ASP A 789 25.70 16.50 12.55
C ASP A 789 26.12 15.03 12.59
N TRP A 790 25.67 14.25 11.60
CA TRP A 790 25.87 12.81 11.56
C TRP A 790 26.94 12.43 10.52
N SER A 791 28.10 11.99 10.99
CA SER A 791 29.17 11.47 10.13
C SER A 791 28.98 9.98 9.80
N VAL A 792 29.12 9.63 8.52
CA VAL A 792 29.03 8.27 7.99
C VAL A 792 30.29 7.95 7.19
N ASN A 793 30.93 6.82 7.50
CA ASN A 793 32.02 6.25 6.70
C ASN A 793 31.45 5.09 5.88
N TYR A 794 31.50 5.20 4.55
CA TYR A 794 31.07 4.13 3.66
C TYR A 794 32.22 3.20 3.33
N LYS A 795 31.95 1.89 3.28
CA LYS A 795 32.96 0.90 2.91
C LYS A 795 33.36 1.09 1.44
N GLY A 796 34.63 1.45 1.21
CA GLY A 796 35.14 1.76 -0.14
C GLY A 796 34.69 3.12 -0.70
N GLY A 797 33.99 3.94 0.10
CA GLY A 797 33.50 5.26 -0.28
C GLY A 797 34.17 6.39 0.51
N ARG A 798 33.78 7.64 0.19
CA ARG A 798 34.21 8.82 0.95
C ARG A 798 33.36 8.99 2.20
N ARG A 799 33.95 9.57 3.25
CA ARG A 799 33.19 9.99 4.45
C ARG A 799 32.23 11.12 4.08
N VAL A 800 31.00 11.04 4.57
CA VAL A 800 29.95 12.05 4.38
C VAL A 800 29.45 12.51 5.74
N THR A 801 29.12 13.81 5.87
CA THR A 801 28.53 14.36 7.09
C THR A 801 27.17 14.96 6.74
N PHE A 802 26.11 14.40 7.33
CA PHE A 802 24.75 14.89 7.19
C PHE A 802 24.49 16.01 8.21
N PRO A 803 24.08 17.21 7.77
CA PRO A 803 23.67 18.28 8.69
C PRO A 803 22.54 17.82 9.61
N PHE A 804 22.48 18.33 10.84
CA PHE A 804 21.46 17.98 11.84
C PHE A 804 20.02 17.94 11.29
N ILE A 805 19.63 18.92 10.47
CA ILE A 805 18.28 19.03 9.89
C ILE A 805 17.95 17.91 8.89
N LYS A 806 18.99 17.34 8.25
CA LYS A 806 18.89 16.23 7.28
C LYS A 806 19.21 14.87 7.89
N SER A 807 19.76 14.82 9.11
CA SER A 807 20.17 13.56 9.74
C SER A 807 18.96 12.78 10.29
N PRO A 808 19.01 11.45 10.38
CA PRO A 808 17.87 10.65 10.82
C PRO A 808 17.56 10.83 12.32
N LYS A 809 16.37 10.40 12.72
CA LYS A 809 15.99 10.16 14.13
C LYS A 809 16.37 8.74 14.56
N LEU A 810 16.31 8.44 15.86
CA LEU A 810 16.69 7.14 16.42
C LEU A 810 15.51 6.46 17.12
N TYR A 811 15.29 5.19 16.79
CA TYR A 811 14.48 4.25 17.56
C TYR A 811 15.36 3.10 18.05
N ILE A 812 15.30 2.80 19.34
CA ILE A 812 16.08 1.74 19.97
C ILE A 812 15.12 0.79 20.69
N ALA A 813 15.21 -0.50 20.43
CA ALA A 813 14.46 -1.52 21.16
C ALA A 813 15.40 -2.34 22.05
N THR A 814 15.04 -2.52 23.32
CA THR A 814 15.84 -3.26 24.29
C THR A 814 14.99 -4.07 25.27
N ASN A 815 15.50 -5.22 25.71
CA ASN A 815 14.88 -6.01 26.79
C ASN A 815 15.29 -5.51 28.19
N HIS A 816 16.18 -4.52 28.28
CA HIS A 816 16.76 -4.07 29.53
C HIS A 816 16.61 -2.55 29.71
N ALA A 817 16.64 -2.08 30.95
CA ALA A 817 16.75 -0.65 31.20
C ALA A 817 18.13 -0.14 30.73
N VAL A 818 18.15 0.89 29.89
CA VAL A 818 19.38 1.54 29.46
C VAL A 818 20.05 2.21 30.67
N THR A 819 21.36 2.02 30.81
CA THR A 819 22.17 2.60 31.88
C THR A 819 22.56 4.04 31.55
N GLY A 820 22.51 4.92 32.56
CA GLY A 820 22.81 6.35 32.42
C GLY A 820 21.94 7.19 33.36
N THR A 821 22.54 8.11 34.11
CA THR A 821 21.85 8.99 35.06
C THR A 821 22.40 10.41 34.92
N GLY A 822 21.51 11.41 34.88
CA GLY A 822 21.87 12.83 34.77
C GLY A 822 20.99 13.59 33.78
N SER A 823 21.01 14.92 33.85
CA SER A 823 20.23 15.81 32.97
C SER A 823 20.53 15.58 31.48
N SER A 824 21.80 15.31 31.14
CA SER A 824 22.22 15.04 29.76
C SER A 824 21.55 13.82 29.13
N PHE A 825 21.18 12.81 29.94
CA PHE A 825 20.46 11.62 29.48
C PHE A 825 18.95 11.91 29.36
N THR A 826 18.36 12.55 30.37
CA THR A 826 16.91 12.83 30.42
C THR A 826 16.44 13.71 29.27
N ASP A 827 17.28 14.61 28.77
CA ASP A 827 16.93 15.50 27.65
C ASP A 827 17.06 14.83 26.28
N ARG A 828 17.82 13.73 26.18
CA ARG A 828 18.09 13.00 24.92
C ARG A 828 17.36 11.68 24.80
N GLN A 829 16.71 11.22 25.87
CA GLN A 829 15.94 9.98 25.91
C GLN A 829 14.44 10.24 25.92
N TRP A 830 13.70 9.45 25.16
CA TRP A 830 12.25 9.29 25.29
C TRP A 830 11.95 7.82 25.55
N LEU A 831 11.68 7.50 26.81
CA LEU A 831 11.51 6.11 27.25
C LEU A 831 10.06 5.67 27.05
N LEU A 832 9.87 4.58 26.32
CA LEU A 832 8.58 3.93 26.12
C LEU A 832 8.59 2.59 26.85
N ALA A 833 7.79 2.48 27.92
CA ALA A 833 7.60 1.22 28.62
C ALA A 833 6.51 0.38 27.95
N PHE A 834 6.80 -0.88 27.69
CA PHE A 834 5.85 -1.88 27.19
C PHE A 834 5.41 -2.81 28.32
N SER A 835 4.10 -3.00 28.47
CA SER A 835 3.56 -4.01 29.37
C SER A 835 3.90 -5.41 28.85
N ASP A 836 3.84 -6.39 29.74
CA ASP A 836 4.00 -7.81 29.43
C ASP A 836 2.66 -8.48 29.04
N PHE A 837 1.69 -7.68 28.59
CA PHE A 837 0.42 -8.16 28.03
C PHE A 837 0.68 -9.16 26.91
N TYR A 838 1.58 -8.80 25.99
CA TYR A 838 2.13 -9.74 25.02
C TYR A 838 3.45 -10.31 25.52
N ASN A 839 3.60 -11.63 25.38
CA ASN A 839 4.72 -12.40 25.88
C ASN A 839 4.89 -13.69 25.03
N ASP A 840 5.61 -14.68 25.56
CA ASP A 840 5.87 -15.93 24.85
C ASP A 840 4.61 -16.79 24.65
N GLU A 841 3.63 -16.65 25.54
CA GLU A 841 2.38 -17.42 25.61
C GLU A 841 1.22 -16.69 24.93
N HIS A 842 1.12 -15.36 25.09
CA HIS A 842 0.06 -14.53 24.49
C HIS A 842 0.65 -13.54 23.49
N LYS A 843 0.30 -13.68 22.21
CA LYS A 843 0.87 -12.91 21.09
C LYS A 843 -0.21 -12.03 20.46
N PRO A 844 0.17 -10.92 19.77
CA PRO A 844 -0.82 -10.04 19.12
C PRO A 844 -1.76 -10.78 18.16
N VAL A 845 -1.22 -11.79 17.51
CA VAL A 845 -1.96 -12.68 16.61
C VAL A 845 -3.18 -13.35 17.25
N ASP A 846 -3.12 -13.65 18.55
CA ASP A 846 -4.19 -14.33 19.27
C ASP A 846 -5.39 -13.40 19.50
N ASP A 847 -5.15 -12.08 19.56
CA ASP A 847 -6.21 -11.07 19.71
C ASP A 847 -6.79 -10.62 18.37
N PHE A 848 -5.94 -10.48 17.35
CA PHE A 848 -6.34 -9.85 16.08
C PHE A 848 -6.59 -10.85 14.94
N GLY A 849 -6.35 -12.14 15.16
CA GLY A 849 -6.60 -13.21 14.19
C GLY A 849 -5.76 -13.14 12.90
N ALA A 850 -4.87 -12.17 12.79
CA ALA A 850 -4.05 -11.90 11.61
C ALA A 850 -2.67 -11.38 12.02
N LEU A 851 -1.69 -11.58 11.16
CA LEU A 851 -0.36 -11.08 11.38
C LEU A 851 -0.18 -9.66 10.88
N PHE A 852 0.36 -8.81 11.75
CA PHE A 852 0.57 -7.42 11.42
C PHE A 852 1.41 -7.25 10.17
N PHE A 853 1.01 -6.29 9.34
CA PHE A 853 1.64 -5.87 8.08
C PHE A 853 1.63 -6.90 6.93
N ASP A 854 1.67 -8.20 7.21
CA ASP A 854 1.81 -9.25 6.21
C ASP A 854 0.49 -9.81 5.70
N GLU A 855 -0.56 -9.77 6.54
CA GLU A 855 -1.90 -10.28 6.23
C GLU A 855 -2.99 -9.21 6.32
N TRP A 856 -2.62 -7.98 6.67
CA TRP A 856 -3.56 -6.86 6.62
C TRP A 856 -4.07 -6.64 5.20
N ASP A 857 -5.39 -6.52 5.11
CA ASP A 857 -6.10 -6.10 3.92
C ASP A 857 -6.02 -4.57 3.74
N PHE A 858 -6.76 -4.06 2.75
CA PHE A 858 -6.83 -2.63 2.50
C PHE A 858 -7.39 -1.87 3.71
N GLU A 859 -8.43 -2.40 4.36
CA GLU A 859 -9.08 -1.70 5.47
C GLU A 859 -8.13 -1.50 6.64
N GLN A 860 -7.41 -2.55 7.06
CA GLN A 860 -6.45 -2.44 8.16
C GLN A 860 -5.25 -1.55 7.84
N TRP A 861 -4.75 -1.58 6.60
CA TRP A 861 -3.72 -0.63 6.18
C TRP A 861 -4.23 0.80 6.16
N ASN A 862 -5.45 1.04 5.68
CA ASN A 862 -6.05 2.37 5.65
C ASN A 862 -6.31 2.92 7.06
N LEU A 863 -6.81 2.08 7.98
CA LEU A 863 -6.94 2.41 9.39
C LEU A 863 -5.59 2.75 10.01
N THR A 864 -4.54 1.98 9.69
CA THR A 864 -3.18 2.25 10.18
C THR A 864 -2.65 3.58 9.64
N TRP A 865 -2.83 3.92 8.37
CA TRP A 865 -2.43 5.24 7.85
C TRP A 865 -3.18 6.39 8.54
N ASN A 866 -4.47 6.22 8.81
CA ASN A 866 -5.25 7.18 9.60
C ASN A 866 -4.73 7.27 11.05
N LEU A 867 -4.31 6.15 11.66
CA LEU A 867 -3.65 6.14 12.97
C LEU A 867 -2.34 6.94 12.94
N LEU A 868 -1.51 6.77 11.91
CA LEU A 868 -0.24 7.49 11.79
C LEU A 868 -0.43 9.00 11.62
N ALA A 869 -1.42 9.41 10.83
CA ALA A 869 -1.84 10.80 10.76
C ALA A 869 -2.29 11.29 12.15
N ASN A 870 -3.13 10.53 12.85
CA ASN A 870 -3.58 10.86 14.21
C ASN A 870 -2.41 10.96 15.21
N CYS A 871 -1.39 10.10 15.11
CA CYS A 871 -0.18 10.16 15.94
C CYS A 871 0.60 11.46 15.73
N ILE A 872 0.73 11.92 14.48
CA ILE A 872 1.34 13.23 14.18
C ILE A 872 0.52 14.36 14.81
N GLN A 873 -0.81 14.34 14.68
CA GLN A 873 -1.68 15.34 15.31
C GLN A 873 -1.54 15.36 16.84
N LEU A 874 -1.48 14.18 17.47
CA LEU A 874 -1.26 14.06 18.90
C LEU A 874 0.10 14.60 19.32
N TYR A 875 1.16 14.30 18.57
CA TYR A 875 2.49 14.87 18.83
C TYR A 875 2.52 16.39 18.68
N LEU A 876 1.93 16.94 17.62
CA LEU A 876 1.86 18.39 17.43
C LEU A 876 1.05 19.08 18.54
N LYS A 877 0.06 18.39 19.12
CA LYS A 877 -0.78 18.90 20.21
C LYS A 877 -0.13 18.80 21.60
N PHE A 878 0.46 17.65 21.92
CA PHE A 878 0.92 17.33 23.28
C PHE A 878 2.46 17.39 23.43
N GLY A 879 3.21 17.30 22.34
CA GLY A 879 4.66 17.29 22.34
C GLY A 879 5.24 16.01 22.96
N VAL A 880 6.34 16.17 23.69
CA VAL A 880 7.00 15.06 24.40
C VAL A 880 6.25 14.73 25.67
N ILE A 881 5.75 13.50 25.77
CA ILE A 881 5.10 12.96 26.97
C ILE A 881 5.98 11.85 27.52
N GLN A 882 6.63 12.10 28.66
CA GLN A 882 7.35 11.05 29.39
C GLN A 882 6.36 10.31 30.28
N ALA A 883 6.33 8.98 30.16
CA ALA A 883 5.51 8.17 31.03
C ALA A 883 6.14 8.06 32.44
N PRO A 884 5.33 7.96 33.51
CA PRO A 884 5.83 7.89 34.87
C PRO A 884 6.78 6.71 35.05
N GLY A 885 8.05 7.03 35.33
CA GLY A 885 9.12 6.07 35.63
C GLY A 885 9.40 5.92 37.13
N GLU A 886 8.56 6.49 38.00
CA GLU A 886 8.83 6.60 39.45
C GLU A 886 8.92 5.22 40.14
N ARG A 887 8.12 4.22 39.73
CA ARG A 887 8.26 2.83 40.21
C ARG A 887 9.61 2.22 39.80
N LEU A 888 10.22 2.65 38.70
CA LEU A 888 11.52 2.16 38.20
C LEU A 888 12.70 2.76 38.98
N GLN A 889 12.62 4.03 39.37
CA GLN A 889 13.62 4.68 40.24
C GLN A 889 13.53 4.17 41.69
N GLN A 890 12.33 4.03 42.24
CA GLN A 890 12.14 3.43 43.56
C GLN A 890 12.58 1.96 43.60
N ARG A 891 12.35 1.18 42.53
CA ARG A 891 12.86 -0.20 42.40
C ARG A 891 14.37 -0.27 42.21
N LYS A 892 14.98 0.65 41.45
CA LYS A 892 16.45 0.77 41.35
C LYS A 892 17.08 1.11 42.70
N LEU A 893 16.52 2.08 43.42
CA LEU A 893 16.92 2.41 44.79
C LEU A 893 16.81 1.18 45.69
N ARG A 894 15.69 0.46 45.66
CA ARG A 894 15.48 -0.77 46.44
C ARG A 894 16.53 -1.86 46.13
N GLN A 895 16.87 -2.07 44.86
CA GLN A 895 17.93 -2.99 44.44
C GLN A 895 19.32 -2.54 44.89
N GLU A 896 19.62 -1.24 44.79
CA GLU A 896 20.90 -0.68 45.24
C GLU A 896 21.06 -0.73 46.76
N ILE A 897 19.97 -0.57 47.53
CA ILE A 897 19.98 -0.65 49.00
C ILE A 897 20.13 -2.12 49.47
N THR A 898 19.45 -3.06 48.80
CA THR A 898 19.27 -4.50 49.11
C THR A 898 18.26 -4.80 50.22
N GLU A 899 17.44 -5.85 50.05
CA GLU A 899 16.40 -6.26 51.01
C GLU A 899 16.90 -6.43 52.45
N PRO A 900 18.05 -7.09 52.73
CA PRO A 900 18.51 -7.26 54.11
C PRO A 900 18.75 -5.93 54.83
N LEU A 901 19.22 -4.90 54.12
CA LEU A 901 19.47 -3.58 54.71
C LEU A 901 18.16 -2.81 54.92
N ILE A 902 17.16 -2.99 54.04
CA ILE A 902 15.84 -2.38 54.19
C ILE A 902 15.12 -2.98 55.39
N SER A 903 15.03 -4.31 55.46
CA SER A 903 14.34 -5.00 56.56
C SER A 903 14.96 -4.67 57.91
N TRP A 904 16.29 -4.68 58.00
CA TRP A 904 17.00 -4.27 59.21
C TRP A 904 16.72 -2.81 59.57
N ALA A 905 16.82 -1.89 58.61
CA ALA A 905 16.65 -0.47 58.91
C ALA A 905 15.20 -0.12 59.25
N ASP A 906 14.21 -0.77 58.64
CA ASP A 906 12.79 -0.61 58.99
C ASP A 906 12.50 -1.08 60.41
N GLU A 907 13.09 -2.20 60.83
CA GLU A 907 12.99 -2.69 62.20
C GLU A 907 13.74 -1.78 63.18
N TYR A 908 14.97 -1.38 62.86
CA TYR A 908 15.82 -0.55 63.72
C TYR A 908 15.25 0.85 63.95
N PHE A 909 14.62 1.44 62.93
CA PHE A 909 13.99 2.77 62.99
C PHE A 909 12.46 2.70 63.18
N SER A 910 11.93 1.56 63.65
CA SER A 910 10.51 1.44 64.02
C SER A 910 10.12 2.28 65.24
N SER A 911 11.08 2.57 66.13
CA SER A 911 10.88 3.43 67.30
C SER A 911 11.21 4.89 67.01
N ALA A 912 10.30 5.80 67.36
CA ALA A 912 10.47 7.25 67.22
C ALA A 912 11.70 7.80 67.98
N GLU A 913 12.17 7.10 69.01
CA GLU A 913 13.34 7.47 69.83
C GLU A 913 14.67 7.40 69.06
N LYS A 914 14.67 6.76 67.88
CA LYS A 914 15.86 6.61 67.02
C LYS A 914 16.01 7.71 65.97
N PHE A 915 15.03 8.61 65.85
CA PHE A 915 15.10 9.77 64.96
C PHE A 915 15.68 11.00 65.67
N ASN A 916 16.33 11.88 64.92
CA ASN A 916 16.97 13.12 65.39
C ASN A 916 18.04 12.93 66.49
N VAL A 917 18.49 11.70 66.72
CA VAL A 917 19.60 11.37 67.63
C VAL A 917 20.88 11.09 66.84
N ARG A 918 22.03 11.35 67.47
CA ARG A 918 23.34 11.14 66.87
C ARG A 918 23.79 9.70 67.08
N LEU A 919 23.76 8.89 66.02
CA LEU A 919 24.07 7.46 66.06
C LEU A 919 25.45 7.19 65.46
N SER A 920 26.28 6.36 66.09
CA SER A 920 27.60 6.02 65.56
C SER A 920 27.48 5.19 64.28
N ARG A 921 28.17 5.59 63.20
CA ARG A 921 28.23 4.81 61.94
C ARG A 921 28.72 3.39 62.19
N LYS A 922 29.70 3.23 63.11
CA LYS A 922 30.27 1.92 63.46
C LYS A 922 29.22 1.03 64.11
N GLU A 923 28.47 1.56 65.07
CA GLU A 923 27.42 0.81 65.79
C GLU A 923 26.27 0.42 64.85
N LEU A 924 25.87 1.32 63.95
CA LEU A 924 24.85 1.02 62.93
C LEU A 924 25.31 -0.09 61.98
N TYR A 925 26.55 -0.03 61.51
CA TYR A 925 27.11 -1.05 60.63
C TYR A 925 27.28 -2.40 61.35
N ASP A 926 27.75 -2.39 62.60
CA ASP A 926 27.88 -3.61 63.40
C ASP A 926 26.50 -4.20 63.71
N ALA A 927 25.50 -3.39 64.04
CA ALA A 927 24.11 -3.84 64.25
C ALA A 927 23.50 -4.47 62.98
N PHE A 928 23.74 -3.88 61.81
CA PHE A 928 23.35 -4.48 60.52
C PHE A 928 24.08 -5.81 60.26
N CYS A 929 25.38 -5.89 60.53
CA CYS A 929 26.15 -7.12 60.40
C CYS A 929 25.76 -8.19 61.44
N THR A 930 25.21 -7.81 62.58
CA THR A 930 24.65 -8.76 63.56
C THR A 930 23.30 -9.30 63.11
N TYR A 931 22.48 -8.47 62.46
CA TYR A 931 21.20 -8.87 61.89
C TYR A 931 21.35 -9.88 60.75
N ASP A 932 22.31 -9.66 59.85
CA ASP A 932 22.69 -10.63 58.81
C ASP A 932 24.22 -10.75 58.70
N PRO A 933 24.83 -11.74 59.40
CA PRO A 933 26.28 -11.96 59.41
C PRO A 933 26.92 -12.20 58.04
N ILE A 934 26.14 -12.64 57.04
CA ILE A 934 26.62 -12.91 55.68
C ILE A 934 26.99 -11.60 54.98
N GLN A 935 26.31 -10.49 55.29
CA GLN A 935 26.52 -9.19 54.65
C GLN A 935 27.92 -8.61 54.87
N ARG A 936 28.61 -9.00 55.95
CA ARG A 936 29.98 -8.57 56.25
C ARG A 936 30.99 -8.96 55.14
N LYS A 937 30.65 -9.95 54.31
CA LYS A 937 31.43 -10.35 53.12
C LYS A 937 31.17 -9.47 51.87
N PHE A 938 30.01 -8.83 51.79
CA PHE A 938 29.52 -8.16 50.57
C PHE A 938 29.41 -6.64 50.68
N ILE A 939 29.18 -6.11 51.89
CA ILE A 939 28.98 -4.67 52.11
C ILE A 939 30.07 -4.18 53.06
N SER A 940 31.02 -3.39 52.55
CA SER A 940 32.02 -2.72 53.40
C SER A 940 31.39 -1.56 54.19
N PRO A 941 32.01 -1.08 55.28
CA PRO A 941 31.51 0.08 56.01
C PRO A 941 31.26 1.29 55.11
N THR A 942 32.11 1.51 54.09
CA THR A 942 32.00 2.63 53.14
C THR A 942 30.81 2.46 52.21
N MET A 943 30.56 1.23 51.77
CA MET A 943 29.41 0.90 50.95
C MET A 943 28.11 0.97 51.76
N PHE A 944 28.14 0.59 53.04
CA PHE A 944 27.02 0.73 53.97
C PHE A 944 26.56 2.19 54.06
N LYS A 945 27.47 3.15 54.24
CA LYS A 945 27.13 4.59 54.25
C LYS A 945 26.38 5.01 52.99
N LYS A 946 26.88 4.63 51.80
CA LYS A 946 26.25 4.98 50.52
C LYS A 946 24.83 4.40 50.42
N LYS A 947 24.66 3.11 50.75
CA LYS A 947 23.37 2.43 50.76
C LYS A 947 22.41 2.99 51.81
N PHE A 948 22.91 3.40 52.96
CA PHE A 948 22.11 3.98 54.05
C PHE A 948 21.58 5.38 53.71
N ILE A 949 22.36 6.20 53.00
CA ILE A 949 21.89 7.48 52.45
C ILE A 949 20.78 7.24 51.42
N GLN A 950 20.93 6.22 50.58
CA GLN A 950 19.88 5.82 49.62
C GLN A 950 18.62 5.29 50.32
N TYR A 951 18.75 4.59 51.45
CA TYR A 951 17.62 4.20 52.30
C TYR A 951 16.89 5.41 52.88
N CYS A 952 17.60 6.41 53.39
CA CYS A 952 16.99 7.65 53.88
C CYS A 952 16.20 8.34 52.76
N LEU A 953 16.78 8.45 51.57
CA LEU A 953 16.10 8.97 50.39
C LEU A 953 14.86 8.12 50.00
N PHE A 954 14.97 6.80 50.06
CA PHE A 954 13.88 5.86 49.77
C PHE A 954 12.69 5.99 50.74
N LYS A 955 12.95 6.28 52.02
CA LYS A 955 11.91 6.47 53.04
C LYS A 955 11.44 7.91 53.21
N GLY A 956 11.99 8.86 52.44
CA GLY A 956 11.69 10.28 52.59
C GLY A 956 12.30 10.93 53.84
N TYR A 957 13.29 10.29 54.47
CA TYR A 957 14.02 10.83 55.61
C TYR A 957 15.17 11.74 55.18
N VAL A 958 15.52 12.71 56.02
CA VAL A 958 16.68 13.58 55.82
C VAL A 958 17.89 12.98 56.51
N PHE A 959 18.95 12.71 55.75
CA PHE A 959 20.24 12.25 56.29
C PHE A 959 21.07 13.44 56.79
N ASN A 960 21.47 13.41 58.06
CA ASN A 960 22.16 14.47 58.79
C ASN A 960 21.45 15.84 58.68
N PRO A 961 20.20 15.96 59.18
CA PRO A 961 19.38 17.17 59.02
C PRO A 961 20.04 18.43 59.57
N HIS A 962 20.83 18.33 60.64
CA HIS A 962 21.60 19.43 61.24
C HIS A 962 22.71 20.02 60.33
N LYS A 963 22.96 19.42 59.15
CA LYS A 963 23.88 19.95 58.13
C LYS A 963 23.19 20.83 57.10
N TYR A 964 21.87 20.96 57.19
CA TYR A 964 21.04 21.75 56.30
C TYR A 964 20.31 22.84 57.07
N ASP A 965 20.11 23.97 56.41
CA ASP A 965 19.29 25.06 56.91
C ASP A 965 17.82 24.59 57.02
N PRO A 966 17.21 24.67 58.22
CA PRO A 966 15.84 24.20 58.47
C PRO A 966 14.75 25.05 57.81
N VAL A 967 15.07 26.20 57.22
CA VAL A 967 14.13 27.07 56.50
C VAL A 967 14.32 26.95 55.00
N THR A 968 15.57 26.96 54.52
CA THR A 968 15.86 26.97 53.08
C THR A 968 16.17 25.60 52.49
N GLY A 969 16.38 24.57 53.33
CA GLY A 969 16.77 23.22 52.91
C GLY A 969 18.18 23.16 52.31
N LYS A 970 18.95 24.25 52.34
CA LYS A 970 20.28 24.32 51.73
C LYS A 970 21.36 23.79 52.68
N PRO A 971 22.37 23.08 52.15
CA PRO A 971 23.54 22.65 52.92
C PRO A 971 24.30 23.84 53.52
N HIS A 972 24.77 23.71 54.76
CA HIS A 972 25.58 24.75 55.42
C HIS A 972 26.98 24.90 54.80
N GLN A 973 27.52 23.87 54.17
CA GLN A 973 28.87 23.85 53.61
C GLN A 973 28.91 23.09 52.29
N PHE A 974 29.76 23.57 51.38
CA PHE A 974 30.06 22.94 50.09
C PHE A 974 31.55 22.66 49.99
N ASP A 975 31.92 21.58 49.31
CA ASP A 975 33.31 21.25 49.00
C ASP A 975 33.83 22.05 47.80
N LYS A 976 35.09 21.81 47.42
CA LYS A 976 35.78 22.51 46.32
C LYS A 976 35.12 22.27 44.95
N ASP A 977 34.32 21.21 44.80
CA ASP A 977 33.60 20.85 43.58
C ASP A 977 32.12 21.31 43.62
N GLY A 978 31.73 22.07 44.66
CA GLY A 978 30.37 22.58 44.84
C GLY A 978 29.37 21.53 45.34
N LYS A 979 29.83 20.39 45.89
CA LYS A 979 28.95 19.36 46.47
C LYS A 979 28.71 19.61 47.96
N PRO A 980 27.52 19.28 48.48
CA PRO A 980 27.19 19.48 49.89
C PRO A 980 28.05 18.61 50.81
N VAL A 981 28.63 19.22 51.85
CA VAL A 981 29.36 18.50 52.89
C VAL A 981 28.37 18.00 53.95
N THR A 982 27.91 16.76 53.77
CA THR A 982 26.87 16.14 54.62
C THR A 982 27.43 15.26 55.74
N ASP A 983 28.76 15.16 55.85
CA ASP A 983 29.45 14.32 56.83
C ASP A 983 29.38 14.94 58.23
N ASP A 984 29.01 14.14 59.23
CA ASP A 984 29.12 14.49 60.64
C ASP A 984 30.23 13.68 61.31
N LYS A 985 31.39 14.32 61.52
CA LYS A 985 32.57 13.72 62.16
C LYS A 985 32.98 14.59 63.34
N ALA A 986 33.05 14.01 64.53
CA ALA A 986 33.65 14.64 65.71
C ALA A 986 34.58 13.64 66.42
N GLY A 987 35.79 14.09 66.78
CA GLY A 987 36.75 13.25 67.53
C GLY A 987 37.20 11.99 66.80
N GLY A 988 37.18 11.97 65.45
CA GLY A 988 37.53 10.79 64.65
C GLY A 988 36.42 9.75 64.49
N ILE A 989 35.24 9.99 65.07
CA ILE A 989 34.06 9.13 64.95
C ILE A 989 33.06 9.80 64.00
N GLU A 990 32.55 9.04 63.04
CA GLU A 990 31.50 9.49 62.14
C GLU A 990 30.13 9.04 62.66
N CYS A 991 29.19 9.98 62.69
CA CYS A 991 27.85 9.75 63.17
C CYS A 991 26.81 10.04 62.08
N PHE A 992 25.69 9.32 62.13
CA PHE A 992 24.52 9.52 61.30
C PHE A 992 23.36 10.00 62.17
N MET A 993 22.57 10.91 61.63
CA MET A 993 21.33 11.39 62.23
C MET A 993 20.24 11.34 61.16
N VAL A 994 19.08 10.75 61.48
CA VAL A 994 17.97 10.59 60.55
C VAL A 994 16.82 11.48 61.01
N GLY A 995 16.39 12.43 60.17
CA GLY A 995 15.28 13.34 60.45
C GLY A 995 14.00 12.95 59.71
N VAL A 996 12.86 13.12 60.38
CA VAL A 996 11.51 12.80 59.85
C VAL A 996 10.91 13.96 59.02
N ASN A 997 11.38 15.19 59.25
CA ASN A 997 10.85 16.37 58.56
C ASN A 997 11.62 16.61 57.25
N ALA A 998 10.98 16.37 56.12
CA ALA A 998 11.34 17.09 54.91
C ALA A 998 10.86 18.54 55.08
N VAL A 999 11.79 19.49 55.20
CA VAL A 999 11.55 20.79 54.56
C VAL A 999 11.48 20.41 53.09
N GLU A 1000 10.30 20.42 52.49
CA GLU A 1000 10.22 20.37 51.03
C GLU A 1000 11.14 21.48 50.54
N PRO A 1001 12.26 21.18 49.85
CA PRO A 1001 12.81 22.22 49.01
C PRO A 1001 11.62 22.61 48.13
N GLU A 1002 11.26 23.90 48.09
CA GLU A 1002 10.26 24.39 47.15
C GLU A 1002 10.47 23.60 45.88
N ARG A 1003 9.52 22.70 45.57
CA ARG A 1003 9.41 22.19 44.23
C ARG A 1003 9.11 23.47 43.49
N LYS A 1004 10.15 24.09 42.93
CA LYS A 1004 10.03 24.60 41.58
C LYS A 1004 9.44 23.41 40.84
N GLN A 1005 8.13 23.43 40.71
CA GLN A 1005 7.48 22.96 39.51
C GLN A 1005 8.14 23.74 38.39
N GLU A 1006 9.36 23.38 38.03
CA GLU A 1006 9.75 23.36 36.65
C GLU A 1006 8.94 22.21 36.05
N THR A 1007 7.63 22.46 35.93
CA THR A 1007 6.95 22.13 34.70
C THR A 1007 7.71 22.85 33.60
N ASN A 1008 8.84 22.28 33.16
CA ASN A 1008 9.28 22.43 31.79
C ASN A 1008 8.28 21.64 30.91
N LYS A 1009 7.00 22.01 30.99
CA LYS A 1009 6.14 22.05 29.81
C LYS A 1009 6.78 23.14 28.96
N LEU A 1010 7.73 22.76 28.10
CA LEU A 1010 7.99 23.53 26.89
C LEU A 1010 6.69 23.48 26.07
N ARG A 1011 5.69 24.29 26.46
CA ARG A 1011 4.61 24.67 25.57
C ARG A 1011 5.26 25.58 24.55
N TYR A 1012 5.63 25.01 23.41
CA TYR A 1012 5.90 25.83 22.24
C TYR A 1012 4.60 26.55 21.89
N THR A 1013 4.57 27.85 22.16
CA THR A 1013 3.54 28.75 21.65
C THR A 1013 4.14 29.35 20.39
N PRO A 1014 3.60 29.08 19.19
CA PRO A 1014 4.16 29.61 17.95
C PRO A 1014 4.14 31.16 18.00
N PRO A 1015 5.21 31.86 17.59
CA PRO A 1015 5.06 33.27 17.23
C PRO A 1015 4.08 33.34 16.04
N ARG A 1016 3.14 34.31 16.12
CA ARG A 1016 2.17 34.59 15.06
C ARG A 1016 2.84 34.94 13.74
#